data_AF-A0A931KE80-F1
#
_entry.id   AF-A0A931KE80-F1
#
_cell.length_a   1.000
_cell.length_b   1.000
_cell.length_c   1.000
_cell.angle_alpha   90.00
_cell.angle_beta   90.00
_cell.angle_gamma   90.00
#
_symmetry.space_group_name_H-M   'P 1'
#
loop_
_entity.id
_entity.type
_entity.pdbx_description
1 polymer ?
#
loop_
_entity_poly.entity_id
_entity_poly.type
_entity_poly.pdbx_seq_one_letter_code
_entity_poly.pdbx_strand_id
1 'polypeptide(L)'
;MPKQPSVIFLPGIMGSRLYFPNSGMFWDPDSVARMVDWVPTPLRSSGYLRNLVHVRQPAGVLIDPVSVTAKPHQVEHGWGTVSWSFYGDLLTDLEREYGPYVHAIGYDWRQSLRRLGLYVNDKIRRIRETEGAERFIIVTHSMGGLVARAAFAVDPELKKSVAGVVYGCQPAVGSPTLYRRLFTGLVPEFDSTPSDPKGSTLGIIGASLFDRVFALILGGNRADFLGKISGMPGAMSLLPNDDYPKMDGDFPWLPELDATNSAQMIYHETASPPGLIPTGRDKPPPVVSADLEARIDEYEKTQEFLKSPVDVSTLHENTWLIYGTGLPTETRILRRGQKFLPCKTDAGDGTVPVVSATAVPVHASRRIPILGLEHSQAFSKKGEPGRKCIERTIEIVKSISQEDSAAMAKSKSRIVDPLSSFQVLGAMDEKAQIAKLKELAPKKPAGDKAGKGPKEFGIRDTVSDWIRENLGSDAAWKHTDNLIGYIPKNESPEGPIEIKPMQKAPKSPGLKKSGLRVTLDRLFVADYPGSGVHHVLFNFSTVHLVEDSKQKEQVHFDATYLTRQGECAPVQGSTIFLNLKVGEEGLNMKVRTVNVQNEDDTKLIAFLQTETFKQGLQLAKTFNPVVGQVSDAAVSIFKFLSDPSREKNYPVQQFELGLDFGDIVTHGRLAEGSYVVIQYPGSKIPDWSWDSVAYDMESARIHFKADKKKPFPFNYVILSISAMEAPDET
;
A
#
# COMPACT_ATOMS: atom_id res chain seq x y z
N MET A 1 22.78 15.24 17.68
CA MET A 1 21.64 15.78 18.45
C MET A 1 20.53 14.74 18.45
N PRO A 2 19.73 14.57 19.51
CA PRO A 2 18.56 13.69 19.44
C PRO A 2 17.63 14.20 18.33
N LYS A 3 17.21 13.32 17.42
CA LYS A 3 16.24 13.65 16.37
C LYS A 3 14.91 14.02 17.04
N GLN A 4 14.30 15.12 16.63
CA GLN A 4 12.96 15.53 17.04
C GLN A 4 11.95 14.43 16.63
N PRO A 5 10.93 14.13 17.44
CA PRO A 5 9.95 13.10 17.10
C PRO A 5 9.11 13.53 15.88
N SER A 6 8.84 12.59 14.98
CA SER A 6 7.96 12.84 13.83
C SER A 6 6.50 12.90 14.29
N VAL A 7 5.73 13.82 13.71
CA VAL A 7 4.31 14.00 14.03
C VAL A 7 3.47 13.31 12.96
N ILE A 8 2.54 12.45 13.37
CA ILE A 8 1.67 11.69 12.49
C ILE A 8 0.22 12.12 12.71
N PHE A 9 -0.43 12.60 11.65
CA PHE A 9 -1.82 12.98 11.65
C PHE A 9 -2.72 11.88 11.07
N LEU A 10 -3.79 11.54 11.79
CA LEU A 10 -4.86 10.63 11.34
C LEU A 10 -6.19 11.40 11.20
N PRO A 11 -6.82 11.42 10.01
CA PRO A 11 -8.05 12.16 9.75
C PRO A 11 -9.29 11.50 10.38
N GLY A 12 -10.46 12.14 10.25
CA GLY A 12 -11.75 11.59 10.69
C GLY A 12 -12.44 10.67 9.67
N ILE A 13 -13.65 10.23 10.02
CA ILE A 13 -14.56 9.54 9.08
C ILE A 13 -14.79 10.44 7.86
N MET A 14 -14.72 9.87 6.65
CA MET A 14 -14.90 10.60 5.39
C MET A 14 -13.89 11.75 5.14
N GLY A 15 -12.87 11.89 5.98
CA GLY A 15 -11.83 12.94 5.87
C GLY A 15 -10.63 12.56 5.00
N SER A 16 -10.55 11.30 4.53
CA SER A 16 -9.55 10.87 3.54
C SER A 16 -10.12 10.92 2.12
N ARG A 17 -9.26 11.23 1.16
CA ARG A 17 -9.61 11.30 -0.26
C ARG A 17 -9.44 9.93 -0.92
N LEU A 18 -10.47 9.42 -1.59
CA LEU A 18 -10.49 8.07 -2.18
C LEU A 18 -10.79 8.08 -3.69
N TYR A 19 -10.25 7.10 -4.42
CA TYR A 19 -10.57 6.79 -5.80
C TYR A 19 -11.13 5.38 -5.94
N PHE A 20 -12.20 5.23 -6.72
CA PHE A 20 -12.93 3.98 -6.91
C PHE A 20 -12.67 3.47 -8.34
N PRO A 21 -11.67 2.61 -8.58
CA PRO A 21 -11.24 2.23 -9.92
C PRO A 21 -12.33 1.55 -10.77
N ASN A 22 -13.25 0.82 -10.14
CA ASN A 22 -14.32 0.14 -10.85
C ASN A 22 -15.38 1.11 -11.42
N SER A 23 -15.57 2.28 -10.81
CA SER A 23 -16.54 3.29 -11.26
C SER A 23 -15.90 4.53 -11.85
N GLY A 24 -14.59 4.73 -11.67
CA GLY A 24 -13.90 5.98 -12.01
C GLY A 24 -14.28 7.16 -11.11
N MET A 25 -15.00 6.93 -10.01
CA MET A 25 -15.50 7.99 -9.13
C MET A 25 -14.49 8.35 -8.04
N PHE A 26 -14.61 9.56 -7.52
CA PHE A 26 -13.73 10.10 -6.48
C PHE A 26 -14.53 10.49 -5.26
N TRP A 27 -14.06 10.13 -4.07
CA TRP A 27 -14.48 10.76 -2.83
C TRP A 27 -13.44 11.79 -2.46
N ASP A 28 -13.68 13.05 -2.82
CA ASP A 28 -12.73 14.14 -2.64
C ASP A 28 -13.46 15.36 -2.04
N PRO A 29 -13.48 15.52 -0.71
CA PRO A 29 -14.20 16.61 -0.05
C PRO A 29 -13.76 18.01 -0.51
N ASP A 30 -12.57 18.13 -1.11
CA ASP A 30 -12.05 19.41 -1.62
C ASP A 30 -12.55 19.73 -3.05
N SER A 31 -13.30 18.83 -3.70
CA SER A 31 -13.79 19.01 -5.08
C SER A 31 -15.27 18.68 -5.25
N VAL A 32 -16.11 19.72 -5.38
CA VAL A 32 -17.56 19.58 -5.62
C VAL A 32 -17.82 18.73 -6.88
N ALA A 33 -17.05 18.97 -7.94
CA ALA A 33 -17.20 18.27 -9.21
C ALA A 33 -16.94 16.76 -9.08
N ARG A 34 -15.97 16.37 -8.25
CA ARG A 34 -15.70 14.95 -7.94
C ARG A 34 -16.76 14.35 -7.02
N MET A 35 -17.32 15.14 -6.12
CA MET A 35 -18.34 14.68 -5.17
C MET A 35 -19.75 14.57 -5.77
N VAL A 36 -20.10 15.39 -6.77
CA VAL A 36 -21.46 15.42 -7.36
C VAL A 36 -21.86 14.08 -8.00
N ASP A 37 -20.88 13.24 -8.33
CA ASP A 37 -21.14 11.91 -8.87
C ASP A 37 -21.83 10.97 -7.87
N TRP A 38 -21.64 11.22 -6.58
CA TRP A 38 -22.28 10.48 -5.51
C TRP A 38 -23.70 10.95 -5.20
N VAL A 39 -24.18 12.03 -5.83
CA VAL A 39 -25.54 12.53 -5.63
C VAL A 39 -26.53 11.66 -6.39
N PRO A 40 -27.55 11.09 -5.72
CA PRO A 40 -28.60 10.32 -6.39
C PRO A 40 -29.33 11.14 -7.45
N THR A 41 -29.61 10.52 -8.59
CA THR A 41 -30.39 11.10 -9.71
C THR A 41 -31.35 10.03 -10.26
N PRO A 42 -32.34 10.39 -11.11
CA PRO A 42 -33.18 9.39 -11.76
C PRO A 42 -32.39 8.31 -12.55
N LEU A 43 -31.19 8.64 -13.04
CA LEU A 43 -30.29 7.73 -13.75
C LEU A 43 -29.29 7.00 -12.83
N ARG A 44 -29.10 7.48 -11.60
CA ARG A 44 -28.18 6.92 -10.59
C ARG A 44 -28.92 6.77 -9.27
N SER A 45 -29.59 5.64 -9.09
CA SER A 45 -30.40 5.38 -7.89
C SER A 45 -29.54 5.28 -6.63
N SER A 46 -30.14 5.54 -5.46
CA SER A 46 -29.46 5.34 -4.16
C SER A 46 -28.91 3.92 -4.00
N GLY A 47 -29.63 2.90 -4.50
CA GLY A 47 -29.17 1.51 -4.46
C GLY A 47 -27.95 1.23 -5.35
N TYR A 48 -27.88 1.87 -6.51
CA TYR A 48 -26.71 1.81 -7.38
C TYR A 48 -25.49 2.45 -6.70
N LEU A 49 -25.63 3.68 -6.20
CA LEU A 49 -24.56 4.40 -5.51
C LEU A 49 -24.10 3.70 -4.23
N ARG A 50 -25.03 3.08 -3.50
CA ARG A 50 -24.74 2.20 -2.36
C ARG A 50 -23.77 1.09 -2.75
N ASN A 51 -24.01 0.42 -3.89
CA ASN A 51 -23.15 -0.67 -4.35
C ASN A 51 -21.75 -0.20 -4.73
N LEU A 52 -21.62 1.03 -5.23
CA LEU A 52 -20.33 1.63 -5.60
C LEU A 52 -19.51 2.06 -4.37
N VAL A 53 -20.17 2.63 -3.35
CA VAL A 53 -19.48 3.08 -2.14
C VAL A 53 -19.22 1.93 -1.16
N HIS A 54 -19.85 0.77 -1.33
CA HIS A 54 -19.71 -0.38 -0.44
C HIS A 54 -18.25 -0.79 -0.17
N VAL A 55 -17.91 -1.20 1.05
CA VAL A 55 -16.53 -1.58 1.45
C VAL A 55 -15.90 -2.70 0.61
N ARG A 56 -16.74 -3.54 -0.02
CA ARG A 56 -16.30 -4.61 -0.94
C ARG A 56 -15.82 -4.06 -2.29
N GLN A 57 -16.16 -2.82 -2.65
CA GLN A 57 -15.60 -2.17 -3.82
C GLN A 57 -14.18 -1.70 -3.50
N PRO A 58 -13.19 -2.04 -4.35
CA PRO A 58 -11.85 -1.51 -4.22
C PRO A 58 -11.89 0.02 -4.19
N ALA A 59 -11.12 0.61 -3.27
CA ALA A 59 -10.79 2.03 -3.33
C ALA A 59 -9.32 2.22 -2.95
N GLY A 60 -8.67 3.15 -3.67
CA GLY A 60 -7.33 3.63 -3.33
C GLY A 60 -7.41 4.97 -2.61
N VAL A 61 -6.50 5.22 -1.69
CA VAL A 61 -6.31 6.56 -1.12
C VAL A 61 -5.60 7.43 -2.15
N LEU A 62 -6.13 8.62 -2.44
CA LEU A 62 -5.50 9.55 -3.37
C LEU A 62 -4.16 10.03 -2.81
N ILE A 63 -3.18 10.21 -3.71
CA ILE A 63 -1.88 10.80 -3.37
C ILE A 63 -1.58 12.05 -4.22
N ASP A 64 -2.61 12.56 -4.90
CA ASP A 64 -2.52 13.80 -5.68
C ASP A 64 -1.96 14.92 -4.80
N PRO A 65 -0.99 15.73 -5.30
CA PRO A 65 -0.47 16.85 -4.56
C PRO A 65 -1.58 17.79 -4.11
N VAL A 66 -1.46 18.29 -2.88
CA VAL A 66 -2.39 19.23 -2.25
C VAL A 66 -2.57 20.52 -3.07
N SER A 67 -1.50 20.93 -3.75
CA SER A 67 -1.50 22.04 -4.72
C SER A 67 -0.35 21.86 -5.71
N VAL A 68 -0.38 22.61 -6.81
CA VAL A 68 0.74 22.65 -7.78
C VAL A 68 2.06 23.17 -7.18
N THR A 69 1.99 23.84 -6.03
CA THR A 69 3.13 24.36 -5.27
C THR A 69 3.49 23.51 -4.06
N ALA A 70 2.88 22.33 -3.89
CA ALA A 70 3.19 21.44 -2.77
C ALA A 70 4.67 21.06 -2.79
N LYS A 71 5.31 21.12 -1.61
CA LYS A 71 6.73 20.74 -1.49
C LYS A 71 6.86 19.21 -1.67
N PRO A 72 7.98 18.70 -2.22
CA PRO A 72 8.16 17.27 -2.44
C PRO A 72 7.89 16.42 -1.19
N HIS A 73 8.41 16.82 -0.02
CA HIS A 73 8.19 16.09 1.22
C HIS A 73 6.72 16.10 1.68
N GLN A 74 5.93 17.14 1.37
CA GLN A 74 4.50 17.15 1.71
C GLN A 74 3.74 16.07 0.92
N VAL A 75 4.17 15.79 -0.32
CA VAL A 75 3.61 14.70 -1.13
C VAL A 75 4.06 13.34 -0.58
N GLU A 76 5.36 13.17 -0.33
CA GLU A 76 5.94 11.95 0.24
C GLU A 76 5.33 11.59 1.62
N HIS A 77 5.08 12.62 2.44
CA HIS A 77 4.52 12.47 3.80
C HIS A 77 2.99 12.39 3.79
N GLY A 78 2.39 12.20 2.62
CA GLY A 78 0.99 11.81 2.49
C GLY A 78 -0.03 12.93 2.68
N TRP A 79 0.34 14.21 2.60
CA TRP A 79 -0.61 15.31 2.83
C TRP A 79 -1.76 15.31 1.79
N GLY A 80 -1.49 14.82 0.58
CA GLY A 80 -2.51 14.65 -0.47
C GLY A 80 -3.58 13.60 -0.16
N THR A 81 -3.39 12.77 0.87
CA THR A 81 -4.29 11.67 1.24
C THR A 81 -5.51 12.12 2.05
N VAL A 82 -5.46 13.30 2.64
CA VAL A 82 -6.49 13.85 3.52
C VAL A 82 -7.15 15.08 2.89
N SER A 83 -8.36 15.43 3.33
CA SER A 83 -9.01 16.66 2.88
C SER A 83 -8.23 17.89 3.35
N TRP A 84 -7.77 18.67 2.38
CA TRP A 84 -7.00 19.87 2.65
C TRP A 84 -7.83 20.96 3.32
N SER A 85 -9.08 21.11 2.90
CA SER A 85 -9.98 22.12 3.46
C SER A 85 -10.32 21.91 4.94
N PHE A 86 -10.15 20.67 5.45
CA PHE A 86 -10.31 20.36 6.88
C PHE A 86 -9.01 20.38 7.67
N TYR A 87 -7.90 19.88 7.09
CA TYR A 87 -6.70 19.56 7.89
C TYR A 87 -5.45 20.34 7.48
N GLY A 88 -5.48 21.05 6.34
CA GLY A 88 -4.30 21.74 5.81
C GLY A 88 -3.76 22.83 6.74
N ASP A 89 -4.64 23.52 7.47
CA ASP A 89 -4.25 24.54 8.44
C ASP A 89 -3.41 23.97 9.59
N LEU A 90 -3.84 22.84 10.18
CA LEU A 90 -3.08 22.14 11.22
C LEU A 90 -1.76 21.59 10.69
N LEU A 91 -1.77 20.91 9.54
CA LEU A 91 -0.56 20.33 8.94
C LEU A 91 0.49 21.41 8.66
N THR A 92 0.06 22.55 8.14
CA THR A 92 0.93 23.71 7.87
C THR A 92 1.54 24.29 9.14
N ASP A 93 0.77 24.40 10.22
CA ASP A 93 1.28 24.96 11.47
C ASP A 93 2.16 23.96 12.24
N LEU A 94 1.86 22.66 12.14
CA LEU A 94 2.77 21.61 12.63
C LEU A 94 4.09 21.65 11.86
N GLU A 95 4.08 21.79 10.52
CA GLU A 95 5.30 21.86 9.70
C GLU A 95 6.15 23.10 10.07
N ARG A 96 5.51 24.22 10.41
CA ARG A 96 6.23 25.43 10.86
C ARG A 96 7.08 25.17 12.11
N GLU A 97 6.63 24.26 12.97
CA GLU A 97 7.24 23.98 14.27
C GLU A 97 8.14 22.73 14.26
N TYR A 98 7.80 21.74 13.44
CA TYR A 98 8.48 20.43 13.37
C TYR A 98 9.23 20.23 12.05
N GLY A 99 9.23 21.23 11.17
CA GLY A 99 9.86 21.13 9.85
C GLY A 99 9.22 20.02 9.01
N PRO A 100 10.00 19.31 8.18
CA PRO A 100 9.45 18.32 7.27
C PRO A 100 8.87 17.09 7.97
N TYR A 101 9.12 16.84 9.26
CA TYR A 101 8.76 15.59 9.96
C TYR A 101 7.27 15.45 10.32
N VAL A 102 6.38 16.01 9.51
CA VAL A 102 4.92 15.97 9.70
C VAL A 102 4.28 15.14 8.60
N HIS A 103 3.64 14.05 9.02
CA HIS A 103 3.01 13.06 8.15
C HIS A 103 1.49 13.08 8.28
N ALA A 104 0.79 12.76 7.20
CA ALA A 104 -0.63 12.51 7.21
C ALA A 104 -0.90 11.12 6.61
N ILE A 105 -1.65 10.29 7.36
CA ILE A 105 -2.03 8.95 6.92
C ILE A 105 -3.53 8.92 6.67
N GLY A 106 -3.92 9.25 5.43
CA GLY A 106 -5.26 8.98 4.94
C GLY A 106 -5.50 7.48 4.75
N TYR A 107 -6.74 7.05 4.94
CA TYR A 107 -7.14 5.64 4.92
C TYR A 107 -8.55 5.46 4.35
N ASP A 108 -8.86 4.24 3.90
CA ASP A 108 -10.21 3.89 3.45
C ASP A 108 -11.18 3.79 4.64
N TRP A 109 -11.74 4.93 5.02
CA TRP A 109 -12.61 5.12 6.18
C TRP A 109 -13.88 4.24 6.19
N ARG A 110 -14.15 3.50 5.10
CA ARG A 110 -15.23 2.51 5.03
C ARG A 110 -14.86 1.20 5.72
N GLN A 111 -13.58 0.85 5.76
CA GLN A 111 -13.07 -0.41 6.31
C GLN A 111 -13.28 -0.51 7.82
N SER A 112 -13.22 -1.72 8.36
CA SER A 112 -13.33 -1.93 9.81
C SER A 112 -12.11 -1.45 10.56
N LEU A 113 -12.30 -1.05 11.81
CA LEU A 113 -11.24 -0.49 12.65
C LEU A 113 -10.04 -1.43 12.79
N ARG A 114 -10.26 -2.76 12.83
CA ARG A 114 -9.16 -3.73 12.83
C ARG A 114 -8.28 -3.65 11.57
N ARG A 115 -8.89 -3.54 10.38
CA ARG A 115 -8.16 -3.38 9.11
C ARG A 115 -7.45 -2.03 9.06
N LEU A 116 -8.11 -0.98 9.54
CA LEU A 116 -7.53 0.36 9.62
C LEU A 116 -6.32 0.42 10.57
N GLY A 117 -6.41 -0.24 11.73
CA GLY A 117 -5.29 -0.38 12.68
C GLY A 117 -4.08 -1.08 12.06
N LEU A 118 -4.31 -2.20 11.35
CA LEU A 118 -3.26 -2.90 10.59
C LEU A 118 -2.61 -1.99 9.54
N TYR A 119 -3.43 -1.26 8.78
CA TYR A 119 -2.96 -0.34 7.74
C TYR A 119 -2.12 0.80 8.32
N VAL A 120 -2.59 1.44 9.40
CA VAL A 120 -1.87 2.53 10.07
C VAL A 120 -0.56 2.02 10.68
N ASN A 121 -0.54 0.82 11.29
CA ASN A 121 0.70 0.23 11.80
C ASN A 121 1.74 0.02 10.70
N ASP A 122 1.33 -0.53 9.56
CA ASP A 122 2.20 -0.69 8.39
C ASP A 122 2.75 0.67 7.91
N LYS A 123 1.91 1.70 7.84
CA LYS A 123 2.36 3.06 7.45
C LYS A 123 3.32 3.67 8.46
N ILE A 124 3.05 3.60 9.76
CA ILE A 124 3.95 4.13 10.79
C ILE A 124 5.29 3.39 10.77
N ARG A 125 5.30 2.06 10.59
CA ARG A 125 6.54 1.28 10.44
C ARG A 125 7.36 1.71 9.22
N ARG A 126 6.72 1.94 8.07
CA ARG A 126 7.40 2.47 6.88
C ARG A 126 8.00 3.86 7.13
N ILE A 127 7.24 4.78 7.75
CA ILE A 127 7.76 6.11 8.12
C ILE A 127 8.98 5.97 9.04
N ARG A 128 8.90 5.07 10.03
CA ARG A 128 10.01 4.75 10.94
C ARG A 128 11.26 4.30 10.19
N GLU A 129 11.08 3.39 9.24
CA GLU A 129 12.16 2.84 8.42
C GLU A 129 12.77 3.89 7.49
N THR A 130 11.94 4.74 6.87
CA THR A 130 12.40 5.79 5.93
C THR A 130 13.11 6.95 6.64
N GLU A 131 12.57 7.45 7.75
CA GLU A 131 13.15 8.63 8.44
C GLU A 131 14.21 8.26 9.50
N GLY A 132 14.30 6.97 9.86
CA GLY A 132 15.01 6.52 11.05
C GLY A 132 14.49 7.22 12.31
N ALA A 133 13.18 7.49 12.36
CA ALA A 133 12.52 8.10 13.50
C ALA A 133 12.42 7.06 14.63
N GLU A 134 12.89 7.40 15.84
CA GLU A 134 12.82 6.49 16.99
C GLU A 134 11.51 6.66 17.78
N ARG A 135 10.88 7.84 17.65
CA ARG A 135 9.73 8.28 18.45
C ARG A 135 8.75 9.07 17.60
N PHE A 136 7.45 8.82 17.81
CA PHE A 136 6.34 9.46 17.10
C PHE A 136 5.40 10.19 18.05
N ILE A 137 4.80 11.28 17.60
CA ILE A 137 3.63 11.89 18.25
C ILE A 137 2.44 11.70 17.33
N ILE A 138 1.37 11.09 17.81
CA ILE A 138 0.16 10.87 17.00
C ILE A 138 -0.86 11.95 17.33
N VAL A 139 -1.30 12.68 16.31
CA VAL A 139 -2.42 13.63 16.39
C VAL A 139 -3.56 13.05 15.58
N THR A 140 -4.77 13.06 16.13
CA THR A 140 -5.93 12.48 15.46
C THR A 140 -7.11 13.42 15.45
N HIS A 141 -8.00 13.24 14.48
CA HIS A 141 -9.30 13.87 14.46
C HIS A 141 -10.43 12.84 14.43
N SER A 142 -11.47 13.02 15.24
CA SER A 142 -12.72 12.25 15.18
C SER A 142 -12.47 10.73 15.21
N MET A 143 -12.98 9.98 14.23
CA MET A 143 -12.76 8.53 14.09
C MET A 143 -11.29 8.12 14.02
N GLY A 144 -10.37 9.01 13.60
CA GLY A 144 -8.93 8.75 13.60
C GLY A 144 -8.39 8.38 14.97
N GLY A 145 -9.03 8.86 16.04
CA GLY A 145 -8.70 8.46 17.40
C GLY A 145 -9.03 6.98 17.69
N LEU A 146 -10.18 6.50 17.21
CA LEU A 146 -10.53 5.08 17.27
C LEU A 146 -9.59 4.22 16.41
N VAL A 147 -9.14 4.75 15.26
CA VAL A 147 -8.14 4.08 14.41
C VAL A 147 -6.78 3.99 15.11
N ALA A 148 -6.32 5.04 15.80
CA ALA A 148 -5.10 4.98 16.61
C ALA A 148 -5.20 3.96 17.75
N ARG A 149 -6.34 3.90 18.44
CA ARG A 149 -6.61 2.87 19.46
C ARG A 149 -6.61 1.47 18.85
N ALA A 150 -7.20 1.29 17.67
CA ALA A 150 -7.16 0.03 16.94
C ALA A 150 -5.73 -0.36 16.56
N ALA A 151 -4.92 0.58 16.09
CA ALA A 151 -3.50 0.39 15.81
C ALA A 151 -2.75 -0.16 17.05
N PHE A 152 -2.96 0.43 18.23
CA PHE A 152 -2.37 -0.06 19.49
C PHE A 152 -2.91 -1.42 19.93
N ALA A 153 -4.19 -1.71 19.68
CA ALA A 153 -4.78 -3.00 20.02
C ALA A 153 -4.29 -4.12 19.09
N VAL A 154 -4.03 -3.82 17.80
CA VAL A 154 -3.42 -4.76 16.85
C VAL A 154 -1.95 -5.00 17.16
N ASP A 155 -1.20 -3.93 17.48
CA ASP A 155 0.23 -3.98 17.75
C ASP A 155 0.59 -3.18 19.01
N PRO A 156 0.57 -3.83 20.19
CA PRO A 156 0.97 -3.21 21.43
C PRO A 156 2.44 -2.74 21.44
N GLU A 157 3.30 -3.29 20.59
CA GLU A 157 4.71 -2.89 20.50
C GLU A 157 4.85 -1.53 19.82
N LEU A 158 3.97 -1.19 18.87
CA LEU A 158 3.97 0.13 18.24
C LEU A 158 3.80 1.25 19.27
N LYS A 159 2.97 1.02 20.29
CA LYS A 159 2.75 1.96 21.40
C LYS A 159 4.06 2.42 22.06
N LYS A 160 5.08 1.55 22.12
CA LYS A 160 6.41 1.87 22.69
C LYS A 160 7.22 2.82 21.82
N SER A 161 6.89 2.95 20.53
CA SER A 161 7.50 3.93 19.62
C SER A 161 6.77 5.28 19.61
N VAL A 162 5.69 5.42 20.39
CA VAL A 162 4.92 6.66 20.49
C VAL A 162 5.31 7.41 21.77
N ALA A 163 5.55 8.71 21.65
CA ALA A 163 5.85 9.64 22.74
C ALA A 163 4.59 10.19 23.40
N GLY A 164 3.52 10.36 22.62
CA GLY A 164 2.23 10.79 23.11
C GLY A 164 1.19 10.82 22.01
N VAL A 165 -0.07 10.94 22.43
CA VAL A 165 -1.22 10.97 21.52
C VAL A 165 -2.12 12.14 21.88
N VAL A 166 -2.52 12.90 20.85
CA VAL A 166 -3.53 13.96 20.95
C VAL A 166 -4.79 13.50 20.23
N TYR A 167 -5.85 13.25 20.99
CA TYR A 167 -7.16 12.91 20.45
C TYR A 167 -8.01 14.18 20.30
N GLY A 168 -8.19 14.64 19.05
CA GLY A 168 -9.05 15.77 18.71
C GLY A 168 -10.46 15.31 18.40
N CYS A 169 -11.45 15.74 19.20
CA CYS A 169 -12.88 15.49 19.01
C CYS A 169 -13.24 14.01 18.81
N GLN A 170 -12.55 13.08 19.48
CA GLN A 170 -12.79 11.64 19.33
C GLN A 170 -14.15 11.24 19.90
N PRO A 171 -15.01 10.51 19.16
CA PRO A 171 -16.20 9.85 19.71
C PRO A 171 -15.81 8.54 20.40
N ALA A 172 -15.23 8.61 21.61
CA ALA A 172 -14.58 7.44 22.23
C ALA A 172 -15.54 6.28 22.55
N VAL A 173 -16.81 6.60 22.80
CA VAL A 173 -17.93 5.68 23.06
C VAL A 173 -19.09 5.91 22.10
N GLY A 174 -18.82 6.49 20.92
CA GLY A 174 -19.83 6.77 19.89
C GLY A 174 -20.68 8.03 20.12
N SER A 175 -21.69 8.23 19.27
CA SER A 175 -22.62 9.37 19.37
C SER A 175 -24.07 8.96 19.05
N PRO A 176 -25.07 9.36 19.88
CA PRO A 176 -26.49 9.11 19.63
C PRO A 176 -26.96 9.58 18.24
N THR A 177 -26.31 10.62 17.72
CA THR A 177 -26.56 11.18 16.39
C THR A 177 -26.58 10.10 15.29
N LEU A 178 -25.64 9.15 15.29
CA LEU A 178 -25.61 8.11 14.27
C LEU A 178 -26.81 7.15 14.42
N TYR A 179 -27.12 6.74 15.65
CA TYR A 179 -28.26 5.86 15.92
C TYR A 179 -29.56 6.50 15.42
N ARG A 180 -29.83 7.78 15.76
CA ARG A 180 -31.00 8.50 15.23
C ARG A 180 -31.02 8.54 13.70
N ARG A 181 -29.90 8.84 13.05
CA ARG A 181 -29.83 8.92 11.58
C ARG A 181 -30.12 7.58 10.89
N LEU A 182 -29.83 6.44 11.53
CA LEU A 182 -30.26 5.12 11.04
C LEU A 182 -31.78 4.92 11.06
N PHE A 183 -32.54 5.74 11.78
CA PHE A 183 -34.01 5.74 11.78
C PHE A 183 -34.64 6.91 11.04
N THR A 184 -33.92 8.02 10.88
CA THR A 184 -34.47 9.28 10.34
C THR A 184 -33.87 9.70 9.01
N GLY A 185 -32.66 9.24 8.68
CA GLY A 185 -31.81 9.88 7.68
C GLY A 185 -31.21 11.19 8.19
N LEU A 186 -30.64 11.99 7.28
CA LEU A 186 -30.23 13.35 7.58
C LEU A 186 -31.43 14.30 7.50
N VAL A 187 -31.83 14.85 8.64
CA VAL A 187 -33.02 15.70 8.75
C VAL A 187 -32.55 17.10 9.09
N PRO A 188 -32.73 18.10 8.21
CA PRO A 188 -32.20 19.43 8.42
C PRO A 188 -32.55 20.07 9.76
N GLU A 189 -33.81 19.91 10.18
CA GLU A 189 -34.29 20.44 11.46
C GLU A 189 -33.55 19.85 12.67
N PHE A 190 -32.99 18.65 12.53
CA PHE A 190 -32.27 17.93 13.58
C PHE A 190 -30.75 18.06 13.46
N ASP A 191 -30.24 18.20 12.25
CA ASP A 191 -28.81 18.13 11.93
C ASP A 191 -28.13 19.50 11.74
N SER A 192 -28.86 20.61 11.87
CA SER A 192 -28.30 21.98 11.83
C SER A 192 -27.30 22.27 12.95
N THR A 193 -26.23 23.01 12.62
CA THR A 193 -25.22 23.53 13.55
C THR A 193 -25.21 25.08 13.50
N PRO A 194 -24.52 25.78 14.41
CA PRO A 194 -24.41 27.24 14.32
C PRO A 194 -23.72 27.73 13.06
N SER A 195 -22.76 26.97 12.51
CA SER A 195 -22.21 27.32 11.20
C SER A 195 -23.18 26.97 10.07
N ASP A 196 -23.97 25.89 10.19
CA ASP A 196 -25.01 25.50 9.22
C ASP A 196 -26.45 25.59 9.80
N PRO A 197 -27.01 26.80 9.93
CA PRO A 197 -28.32 27.00 10.54
C PRO A 197 -29.49 26.48 9.69
N LYS A 198 -29.25 26.06 8.44
CA LYS A 198 -30.28 25.50 7.55
C LYS A 198 -30.34 23.97 7.60
N GLY A 199 -29.47 23.31 8.37
CA GLY A 199 -29.50 21.85 8.49
C GLY A 199 -29.14 21.12 7.21
N SER A 200 -28.43 21.79 6.32
CA SER A 200 -28.00 21.21 5.06
C SER A 200 -26.92 20.13 5.21
N THR A 201 -26.44 19.84 6.43
CA THR A 201 -25.13 19.22 6.64
C THR A 201 -25.12 18.11 7.68
N LEU A 202 -24.31 17.10 7.41
CA LEU A 202 -23.74 16.20 8.40
C LEU A 202 -23.00 17.07 9.44
N GLY A 203 -23.39 17.17 10.71
CA GLY A 203 -22.65 17.93 11.75
C GLY A 203 -21.16 17.58 11.95
N ILE A 204 -20.60 16.73 11.09
CA ILE A 204 -19.19 16.36 10.93
C ILE A 204 -18.48 17.27 9.91
N ILE A 205 -19.21 18.03 9.08
CA ILE A 205 -18.71 18.82 7.95
C ILE A 205 -19.37 20.22 8.00
N GLY A 206 -18.68 21.29 7.57
CA GLY A 206 -19.03 22.68 7.88
C GLY A 206 -19.55 23.53 6.71
N ALA A 207 -20.41 24.50 7.06
CA ALA A 207 -21.23 25.42 6.24
C ALA A 207 -20.72 25.90 4.85
N SER A 208 -20.91 25.11 3.79
CA SER A 208 -20.65 25.48 2.39
C SER A 208 -21.55 24.73 1.38
N LEU A 209 -21.48 25.07 0.08
CA LEU A 209 -22.19 24.36 -1.00
C LEU A 209 -21.89 22.84 -1.02
N PHE A 210 -20.73 22.43 -0.51
CA PHE A 210 -20.32 21.04 -0.33
C PHE A 210 -21.25 20.27 0.61
N ASP A 211 -21.80 20.93 1.62
CA ASP A 211 -22.59 20.30 2.66
C ASP A 211 -23.91 19.73 2.14
N ARG A 212 -24.56 20.53 1.29
CA ARG A 212 -25.78 20.14 0.59
C ARG A 212 -25.55 18.91 -0.26
N VAL A 213 -24.38 18.82 -0.90
CA VAL A 213 -23.98 17.67 -1.69
C VAL A 213 -23.84 16.44 -0.79
N PHE A 214 -23.16 16.55 0.37
CA PHE A 214 -23.02 15.46 1.33
C PHE A 214 -24.36 14.95 1.90
N ALA A 215 -25.29 15.83 2.25
CA ALA A 215 -26.60 15.43 2.74
C ALA A 215 -27.41 14.67 1.68
N LEU A 216 -27.34 15.11 0.42
CA LEU A 216 -27.94 14.38 -0.71
C LEU A 216 -27.27 13.02 -0.95
N ILE A 217 -25.94 12.97 -0.83
CA ILE A 217 -25.17 11.72 -0.97
C ILE A 217 -25.60 10.70 0.07
N LEU A 218 -25.65 11.06 1.35
CA LEU A 218 -25.95 10.09 2.42
C LEU A 218 -27.45 9.78 2.50
N GLY A 219 -28.31 10.77 2.24
CA GLY A 219 -29.76 10.60 2.12
C GLY A 219 -30.54 11.13 3.32
N GLY A 220 -31.66 11.78 3.02
CA GLY A 220 -32.52 12.44 4.02
C GLY A 220 -33.63 11.59 4.62
N ASN A 221 -33.65 10.29 4.35
CA ASN A 221 -34.61 9.35 4.91
C ASN A 221 -33.91 8.07 5.38
N ARG A 222 -34.63 7.26 6.17
CA ARG A 222 -34.15 5.99 6.71
C ARG A 222 -33.57 5.08 5.63
N ALA A 223 -34.33 4.77 4.59
CA ALA A 223 -33.96 3.78 3.58
C ALA A 223 -32.65 4.15 2.85
N ASP A 224 -32.49 5.42 2.47
CA ASP A 224 -31.29 5.89 1.78
C ASP A 224 -30.06 5.91 2.69
N PHE A 225 -30.21 6.45 3.90
CA PHE A 225 -29.09 6.60 4.84
C PHE A 225 -28.62 5.23 5.35
N LEU A 226 -29.55 4.43 5.87
CA LEU A 226 -29.25 3.08 6.34
C LEU A 226 -28.75 2.19 5.21
N GLY A 227 -29.33 2.32 4.00
CA GLY A 227 -28.87 1.62 2.81
C GLY A 227 -27.39 1.86 2.52
N LYS A 228 -26.92 3.11 2.58
CA LYS A 228 -25.51 3.45 2.32
C LYS A 228 -24.60 3.01 3.48
N ILE A 229 -24.99 3.30 4.73
CA ILE A 229 -24.18 2.98 5.91
C ILE A 229 -24.05 1.46 6.13
N SER A 230 -25.05 0.65 5.73
CA SER A 230 -24.99 -0.81 5.79
C SER A 230 -23.74 -1.42 5.13
N GLY A 231 -23.14 -0.70 4.18
CA GLY A 231 -21.96 -1.15 3.47
C GLY A 231 -20.62 -0.76 4.10
N MET A 232 -20.62 -0.04 5.22
CA MET A 232 -19.46 0.68 5.74
C MET A 232 -19.22 0.36 7.22
N PRO A 233 -18.46 -0.70 7.54
CA PRO A 233 -18.17 -1.06 8.93
C PRO A 233 -17.44 0.05 9.71
N GLY A 234 -16.60 0.85 9.04
CA GLY A 234 -15.97 2.02 9.66
C GLY A 234 -16.99 3.04 10.17
N ALA A 235 -18.02 3.36 9.39
CA ALA A 235 -19.08 4.27 9.82
C ALA A 235 -19.91 3.70 10.98
N MET A 236 -20.20 2.40 10.95
CA MET A 236 -20.95 1.71 12.01
C MET A 236 -20.21 1.71 13.37
N SER A 237 -18.89 1.85 13.36
CA SER A 237 -18.07 1.95 14.59
C SER A 237 -18.33 3.21 15.42
N LEU A 238 -19.09 4.18 14.90
CA LEU A 238 -19.42 5.43 15.58
C LEU A 238 -20.74 5.37 16.37
N LEU A 239 -21.43 4.22 16.38
CA LEU A 239 -22.61 4.01 17.22
C LEU A 239 -22.23 4.09 18.70
N PRO A 240 -23.15 4.51 19.59
CA PRO A 240 -22.94 4.37 21.02
C PRO A 240 -22.64 2.92 21.39
N ASN A 241 -21.62 2.70 22.20
CA ASN A 241 -21.34 1.39 22.80
C ASN A 241 -21.87 1.34 24.24
N ASP A 242 -21.67 0.20 24.89
CA ASP A 242 -22.17 -0.03 26.26
C ASP A 242 -21.45 0.80 27.33
N ASP A 243 -20.31 1.41 26.99
CA ASP A 243 -19.61 2.38 27.85
C ASP A 243 -20.17 3.81 27.68
N TYR A 244 -21.03 4.07 26.69
CA TYR A 244 -21.77 5.33 26.63
C TYR A 244 -22.71 5.41 27.85
N PRO A 245 -22.70 6.51 28.63
CA PRO A 245 -23.51 6.60 29.84
C PRO A 245 -24.97 6.28 29.56
N LYS A 246 -25.49 5.22 30.19
CA LYS A 246 -26.90 4.82 30.01
C LYS A 246 -27.84 5.97 30.32
N MET A 247 -27.52 6.77 31.34
CA MET A 247 -28.28 7.94 31.76
C MET A 247 -27.57 9.25 31.40
N ASP A 248 -28.34 10.20 30.87
CA ASP A 248 -28.01 11.62 30.72
C ASP A 248 -28.91 12.41 31.69
N GLY A 249 -28.35 12.77 32.84
CA GLY A 249 -29.14 13.23 33.99
C GLY A 249 -30.05 12.11 34.52
N ASP A 250 -31.34 12.39 34.64
CA ASP A 250 -32.35 11.44 35.14
C ASP A 250 -32.98 10.57 34.03
N PHE A 251 -32.54 10.72 32.78
CA PHE A 251 -33.17 10.07 31.63
C PHE A 251 -32.17 9.18 30.89
N PRO A 252 -32.60 8.02 30.36
CA PRO A 252 -31.71 7.22 29.54
C PRO A 252 -31.41 7.92 28.21
N TRP A 253 -30.22 7.70 27.65
CA TRP A 253 -29.88 8.31 26.35
C TRP A 253 -30.73 7.75 25.21
N LEU A 254 -31.17 6.50 25.35
CA LEU A 254 -32.16 5.84 24.50
C LEU A 254 -33.32 5.36 25.38
N PRO A 255 -34.60 5.67 25.09
CA PRO A 255 -35.72 5.37 25.99
C PRO A 255 -35.89 3.89 26.33
N GLU A 256 -35.45 3.00 25.45
CA GLU A 256 -35.53 1.55 25.62
C GLU A 256 -34.42 0.99 26.52
N LEU A 257 -33.41 1.77 26.90
CA LEU A 257 -32.37 1.32 27.81
C LEU A 257 -32.85 1.29 29.26
N ASP A 258 -32.53 0.19 29.94
CA ASP A 258 -32.76 0.01 31.37
C ASP A 258 -31.56 -0.68 32.06
N ALA A 259 -31.76 -1.11 33.31
CA ALA A 259 -30.73 -1.75 34.11
C ALA A 259 -30.33 -3.15 33.58
N THR A 260 -31.17 -3.79 32.77
CA THR A 260 -31.07 -5.20 32.36
C THR A 260 -30.58 -5.40 30.93
N ASN A 261 -30.63 -4.37 30.08
CA ASN A 261 -30.21 -4.45 28.68
C ASN A 261 -29.00 -3.55 28.36
N SER A 262 -28.61 -3.51 27.09
CA SER A 262 -27.43 -2.79 26.60
C SER A 262 -27.70 -2.19 25.21
N ALA A 263 -26.92 -1.22 24.79
CA ALA A 263 -27.09 -0.59 23.48
C ALA A 263 -26.84 -1.62 22.37
N GLN A 264 -25.79 -2.44 22.53
CA GLN A 264 -25.49 -3.54 21.62
C GLN A 264 -26.64 -4.56 21.55
N MET A 265 -27.20 -4.97 22.69
CA MET A 265 -28.36 -5.88 22.71
C MET A 265 -29.55 -5.30 21.93
N ILE A 266 -29.83 -4.00 22.12
CA ILE A 266 -30.89 -3.31 21.39
C ILE A 266 -30.64 -3.32 19.89
N TYR A 267 -29.39 -3.15 19.43
CA TYR A 267 -29.08 -3.14 18.00
C TYR A 267 -29.44 -4.44 17.29
N HIS A 268 -29.35 -5.58 18.01
CA HIS A 268 -29.69 -6.92 17.52
C HIS A 268 -31.18 -7.26 17.62
N GLU A 269 -32.02 -6.41 18.23
CA GLU A 269 -33.45 -6.71 18.35
C GLU A 269 -34.10 -6.93 16.97
N THR A 270 -34.85 -8.03 16.86
CA THR A 270 -35.59 -8.35 15.63
C THR A 270 -36.80 -7.42 15.45
N ALA A 271 -37.31 -6.85 16.54
CA ALA A 271 -38.31 -5.80 16.50
C ALA A 271 -37.62 -4.45 16.20
N SER A 272 -37.94 -3.86 15.05
CA SER A 272 -37.45 -2.54 14.68
C SER A 272 -38.60 -1.56 14.52
N PRO A 273 -38.61 -0.42 15.24
CA PRO A 273 -37.62 0.01 16.24
C PRO A 273 -37.85 -0.62 17.63
N PRO A 274 -36.83 -0.79 18.49
CA PRO A 274 -35.53 -0.08 18.48
C PRO A 274 -34.37 -0.82 17.77
N GLY A 275 -34.58 -2.06 17.31
CA GLY A 275 -33.59 -2.80 16.52
C GLY A 275 -33.19 -2.07 15.25
N LEU A 276 -31.93 -2.21 14.80
CA LEU A 276 -31.43 -1.43 13.65
C LEU A 276 -31.98 -1.92 12.30
N ILE A 277 -32.31 -3.20 12.18
CA ILE A 277 -32.74 -3.83 10.92
C ILE A 277 -34.25 -3.63 10.71
N PRO A 278 -34.70 -2.85 9.71
CA PRO A 278 -36.13 -2.62 9.50
C PRO A 278 -36.86 -3.92 9.14
N THR A 279 -38.10 -4.07 9.62
CA THR A 279 -38.95 -5.23 9.37
C THR A 279 -40.32 -4.85 8.78
N GLY A 280 -41.12 -5.84 8.40
CA GLY A 280 -42.46 -5.61 7.87
C GLY A 280 -42.45 -4.84 6.54
N ARG A 281 -43.24 -3.75 6.47
CA ARG A 281 -43.39 -2.93 5.25
C ARG A 281 -42.16 -2.09 4.93
N ASP A 282 -41.31 -1.82 5.92
CA ASP A 282 -40.09 -1.03 5.75
C ASP A 282 -38.84 -1.90 5.53
N LYS A 283 -39.02 -3.23 5.41
CA LYS A 283 -37.92 -4.18 5.24
C LYS A 283 -37.10 -3.84 3.98
N PRO A 284 -35.78 -3.62 4.09
CA PRO A 284 -34.96 -3.27 2.95
C PRO A 284 -34.69 -4.51 2.06
N PRO A 285 -34.10 -4.33 0.87
CA PRO A 285 -33.72 -5.45 0.01
C PRO A 285 -32.85 -6.48 0.76
N PRO A 286 -32.94 -7.79 0.45
CA PRO A 286 -32.23 -8.84 1.19
C PRO A 286 -30.72 -8.60 1.36
N VAL A 287 -30.06 -8.04 0.34
CA VAL A 287 -28.63 -7.70 0.40
C VAL A 287 -28.32 -6.63 1.46
N VAL A 288 -29.22 -5.66 1.64
CA VAL A 288 -29.06 -4.59 2.65
C VAL A 288 -29.31 -5.14 4.04
N SER A 289 -30.33 -6.00 4.21
CA SER A 289 -30.56 -6.70 5.49
C SER A 289 -29.35 -7.55 5.89
N ALA A 290 -28.84 -8.37 4.97
CA ALA A 290 -27.68 -9.23 5.23
C ALA A 290 -26.41 -8.44 5.53
N ASP A 291 -26.17 -7.34 4.81
CA ASP A 291 -25.03 -6.49 5.10
C ASP A 291 -25.20 -5.79 6.47
N LEU A 292 -26.39 -5.31 6.84
CA LEU A 292 -26.66 -4.78 8.17
C LEU A 292 -26.41 -5.78 9.30
N GLU A 293 -26.94 -7.00 9.19
CA GLU A 293 -26.69 -8.09 10.14
C GLU A 293 -25.17 -8.28 10.32
N ALA A 294 -24.44 -8.40 9.20
CA ALA A 294 -22.99 -8.53 9.23
C ALA A 294 -22.25 -7.29 9.78
N ARG A 295 -22.82 -6.09 9.72
CA ARG A 295 -22.22 -4.88 10.33
C ARG A 295 -22.47 -4.82 11.82
N ILE A 296 -23.62 -5.25 12.31
CA ILE A 296 -23.93 -5.28 13.75
C ILE A 296 -23.03 -6.32 14.42
N ASP A 297 -22.89 -7.51 13.84
CA ASP A 297 -21.96 -8.54 14.32
C ASP A 297 -20.49 -8.07 14.30
N GLU A 298 -20.08 -7.35 13.25
CA GLU A 298 -18.72 -6.80 13.15
C GLU A 298 -18.49 -5.65 14.15
N TYR A 299 -19.53 -4.88 14.46
CA TYR A 299 -19.48 -3.83 15.47
C TYR A 299 -19.25 -4.42 16.86
N GLU A 300 -19.99 -5.47 17.25
CA GLU A 300 -19.80 -6.17 18.53
C GLU A 300 -18.37 -6.70 18.67
N LYS A 301 -17.87 -7.42 17.66
CA LYS A 301 -16.46 -7.89 17.61
C LYS A 301 -15.44 -6.76 17.67
N THR A 302 -15.79 -5.58 17.14
CA THR A 302 -14.94 -4.40 17.22
C THR A 302 -14.89 -3.84 18.64
N GLN A 303 -16.01 -3.84 19.37
CA GLN A 303 -16.03 -3.42 20.78
C GLN A 303 -15.25 -4.39 21.67
N GLU A 304 -15.38 -5.70 21.46
CA GLU A 304 -14.56 -6.70 22.15
C GLU A 304 -13.06 -6.50 21.88
N PHE A 305 -12.72 -6.21 20.62
CA PHE A 305 -11.35 -6.00 20.18
C PHE A 305 -10.71 -4.72 20.73
N LEU A 306 -11.42 -3.59 20.65
CA LEU A 306 -10.94 -2.31 21.18
C LEU A 306 -10.99 -2.24 22.70
N LYS A 307 -11.79 -3.13 23.31
CA LYS A 307 -12.14 -3.14 24.72
C LYS A 307 -12.77 -1.82 25.16
N SER A 308 -13.20 -1.76 26.42
CA SER A 308 -13.73 -0.53 27.00
C SER A 308 -12.71 0.61 26.83
N PRO A 309 -13.13 1.86 26.53
CA PRO A 309 -12.23 3.01 26.53
C PRO A 309 -11.61 3.30 27.89
N VAL A 310 -12.11 2.66 28.96
CA VAL A 310 -11.46 2.68 30.28
C VAL A 310 -10.26 1.73 30.34
N ASP A 311 -10.14 0.77 29.42
CA ASP A 311 -9.00 -0.13 29.34
C ASP A 311 -7.75 0.61 28.81
N VAL A 312 -6.87 0.93 29.76
CA VAL A 312 -5.58 1.60 29.55
C VAL A 312 -4.59 0.81 28.68
N SER A 313 -4.82 -0.48 28.43
CA SER A 313 -3.97 -1.27 27.52
C SER A 313 -3.99 -0.69 26.10
N THR A 314 -5.13 -0.15 25.66
CA THR A 314 -5.31 0.46 24.33
C THR A 314 -5.04 1.97 24.28
N LEU A 315 -4.60 2.58 25.38
CA LEU A 315 -4.35 4.02 25.50
C LEU A 315 -2.91 4.33 25.85
N HIS A 316 -2.30 5.27 25.14
CA HIS A 316 -0.95 5.72 25.49
C HIS A 316 -0.92 6.42 26.86
N GLU A 317 0.14 6.25 27.64
CA GLU A 317 0.23 6.87 28.99
C GLU A 317 0.29 8.40 28.94
N ASN A 318 0.91 8.94 27.88
CA ASN A 318 0.90 10.37 27.56
C ASN A 318 -0.20 10.70 26.55
N THR A 319 -1.45 10.55 26.99
CA THR A 319 -2.64 10.87 26.18
C THR A 319 -3.22 12.22 26.58
N TRP A 320 -3.57 13.03 25.57
CA TRP A 320 -4.25 14.31 25.69
C TRP A 320 -5.54 14.32 24.89
N LEU A 321 -6.58 14.96 25.44
CA LEU A 321 -7.88 15.10 24.80
C LEU A 321 -8.12 16.57 24.49
N ILE A 322 -8.45 16.89 23.24
CA ILE A 322 -8.99 18.20 22.85
C ILE A 322 -10.39 17.95 22.32
N TYR A 323 -11.38 18.69 22.82
CA TYR A 323 -12.78 18.47 22.44
C TYR A 323 -13.60 19.76 22.51
N GLY A 324 -14.65 19.84 21.70
CA GLY A 324 -15.57 20.97 21.72
C GLY A 324 -16.62 20.87 22.82
N THR A 325 -17.08 22.02 23.28
CA THR A 325 -18.18 22.18 24.24
C THR A 325 -18.91 23.50 23.98
N GLY A 326 -20.10 23.69 24.53
CA GLY A 326 -20.91 24.91 24.37
C GLY A 326 -21.70 24.98 23.06
N LEU A 327 -21.83 23.86 22.33
CA LEU A 327 -22.65 23.77 21.13
C LEU A 327 -23.80 22.76 21.34
N PRO A 328 -25.00 23.06 20.84
CA PRO A 328 -26.13 22.14 20.89
C PRO A 328 -25.79 20.79 20.24
N THR A 329 -25.67 19.76 21.06
CA THR A 329 -25.20 18.42 20.69
C THR A 329 -26.15 17.37 21.20
N GLU A 330 -26.48 16.39 20.35
CA GLU A 330 -27.40 15.32 20.68
C GLU A 330 -26.78 14.36 21.70
N THR A 331 -27.29 14.40 22.93
CA THR A 331 -26.84 13.55 24.06
C THR A 331 -27.81 12.42 24.36
N ARG A 332 -29.07 12.55 23.93
CA ARG A 332 -30.10 11.54 24.08
C ARG A 332 -31.14 11.66 22.98
N ILE A 333 -32.00 10.66 22.88
CA ILE A 333 -33.05 10.55 21.87
C ILE A 333 -34.38 10.38 22.59
N LEU A 334 -35.41 11.08 22.11
CA LEU A 334 -36.78 10.87 22.55
C LEU A 334 -37.57 10.11 21.49
N ARG A 335 -38.49 9.27 21.97
CA ARG A 335 -39.45 8.58 21.12
C ARG A 335 -40.83 9.20 21.29
N ARG A 336 -41.41 9.70 20.20
CA ARG A 336 -42.80 10.16 20.14
C ARG A 336 -43.56 9.34 19.10
N GLY A 337 -44.14 8.22 19.53
CA GLY A 337 -44.67 7.20 18.63
C GLY A 337 -43.55 6.50 17.85
N GLN A 338 -43.60 6.53 16.52
CA GLN A 338 -42.51 5.98 15.67
C GLN A 338 -41.41 7.01 15.34
N LYS A 339 -41.53 8.25 15.83
CA LYS A 339 -40.57 9.31 15.53
C LYS A 339 -39.43 9.31 16.55
N PHE A 340 -38.20 9.38 16.04
CA PHE A 340 -36.97 9.60 16.79
C PHE A 340 -36.64 11.09 16.74
N LEU A 341 -36.60 11.74 17.91
CA LEU A 341 -36.34 13.18 18.05
C LEU A 341 -35.04 13.37 18.83
N PRO A 342 -34.13 14.25 18.35
CA PRO A 342 -32.91 14.55 19.09
C PRO A 342 -33.24 15.34 20.36
N CYS A 343 -32.57 15.02 21.45
CA CYS A 343 -32.46 15.88 22.61
C CYS A 343 -31.04 16.40 22.69
N LYS A 344 -30.90 17.72 22.57
CA LYS A 344 -29.61 18.40 22.54
C LYS A 344 -29.35 19.10 23.87
N THR A 345 -28.09 19.06 24.31
CA THR A 345 -27.55 19.91 25.37
C THR A 345 -26.36 20.67 24.82
N ASP A 346 -25.90 21.72 25.49
CA ASP A 346 -24.70 22.44 25.07
C ASP A 346 -23.40 21.69 25.42
N ALA A 347 -23.48 20.46 25.92
CA ALA A 347 -22.34 19.63 26.29
C ALA A 347 -21.79 18.85 25.09
N GLY A 348 -21.32 19.54 24.04
CA GLY A 348 -20.62 18.92 22.93
C GLY A 348 -20.18 19.89 21.84
N ASP A 349 -19.76 19.32 20.71
CA ASP A 349 -19.20 20.02 19.55
C ASP A 349 -20.15 20.10 18.33
N GLY A 350 -21.43 19.82 18.53
CA GLY A 350 -22.46 19.71 17.48
C GLY A 350 -22.66 18.29 16.93
N THR A 351 -21.73 17.36 17.18
CA THR A 351 -21.86 15.94 16.79
C THR A 351 -21.53 14.97 17.92
N VAL A 352 -20.44 15.20 18.64
CA VAL A 352 -19.90 14.34 19.68
C VAL A 352 -20.17 14.98 21.04
N PRO A 353 -20.98 14.31 21.89
CA PRO A 353 -21.17 14.73 23.27
C PRO A 353 -19.86 14.76 24.05
N VAL A 354 -19.71 15.70 24.98
CA VAL A 354 -18.57 15.78 25.91
C VAL A 354 -18.40 14.47 26.68
N VAL A 355 -19.51 13.80 27.05
CA VAL A 355 -19.46 12.51 27.75
C VAL A 355 -18.76 11.44 26.93
N SER A 356 -18.90 11.50 25.60
CA SER A 356 -18.22 10.59 24.68
C SER A 356 -16.77 11.00 24.45
N ALA A 357 -16.53 12.29 24.23
CA ALA A 357 -15.18 12.82 24.02
C ALA A 357 -14.25 12.64 25.21
N THR A 358 -14.81 12.54 26.43
CA THR A 358 -14.07 12.45 27.69
C THR A 358 -14.16 11.09 28.38
N ALA A 359 -14.74 10.08 27.72
CA ALA A 359 -14.86 8.73 28.27
C ALA A 359 -13.51 8.03 28.46
N VAL A 360 -12.46 8.50 27.79
CA VAL A 360 -11.08 8.03 27.98
C VAL A 360 -10.55 8.52 29.35
N PRO A 361 -10.04 7.63 30.22
CA PRO A 361 -9.64 7.97 31.60
C PRO A 361 -8.29 8.70 31.64
N VAL A 362 -8.25 9.97 31.22
CA VAL A 362 -7.08 10.84 31.38
C VAL A 362 -7.24 11.80 32.56
N HIS A 363 -6.12 12.23 33.14
CA HIS A 363 -6.10 13.26 34.17
C HIS A 363 -6.74 14.57 33.68
N ALA A 364 -7.43 15.30 34.55
CA ALA A 364 -8.18 16.51 34.19
C ALA A 364 -7.31 17.58 33.50
N SER A 365 -6.03 17.71 33.91
CA SER A 365 -5.09 18.65 33.27
C SER A 365 -4.75 18.34 31.82
N ARG A 366 -5.04 17.12 31.34
CA ARG A 366 -4.84 16.70 29.94
C ARG A 366 -6.13 16.68 29.13
N ARG A 367 -7.21 17.25 29.69
CA ARG A 367 -8.50 17.45 29.04
C ARG A 367 -8.64 18.92 28.69
N ILE A 368 -8.64 19.23 27.41
CA ILE A 368 -8.63 20.60 26.89
C ILE A 368 -9.98 20.88 26.20
N PRO A 369 -10.99 21.38 26.94
CA PRO A 369 -12.23 21.82 26.34
C PRO A 369 -12.04 23.11 25.55
N ILE A 370 -12.67 23.19 24.39
CA ILE A 370 -12.70 24.41 23.56
C ILE A 370 -14.15 24.83 23.37
N LEU A 371 -14.51 25.95 23.99
CA LEU A 371 -15.85 26.52 23.90
C LEU A 371 -16.15 26.95 22.46
N GLY A 372 -17.31 26.55 21.95
CA GLY A 372 -17.78 26.89 20.61
C GLY A 372 -17.07 26.14 19.47
N LEU A 373 -16.21 25.16 19.77
CA LEU A 373 -15.55 24.37 18.73
C LEU A 373 -16.53 23.40 18.09
N GLU A 374 -16.83 23.62 16.80
CA GLU A 374 -17.62 22.69 16.01
C GLU A 374 -16.77 21.53 15.51
N HIS A 375 -17.33 20.32 15.52
CA HIS A 375 -16.65 19.09 15.11
C HIS A 375 -15.97 19.20 13.74
N SER A 376 -16.68 19.79 12.78
CA SER A 376 -16.21 19.96 11.39
C SER A 376 -15.13 21.02 11.21
N GLN A 377 -15.06 21.96 12.15
CA GLN A 377 -14.12 23.07 12.15
C GLN A 377 -12.94 22.82 13.09
N ALA A 378 -12.89 21.64 13.73
CA ALA A 378 -11.68 21.15 14.35
C ALA A 378 -10.54 21.22 13.33
N PHE A 379 -9.47 21.91 13.72
CA PHE A 379 -8.28 22.12 12.88
C PHE A 379 -8.46 23.03 11.66
N SER A 380 -9.48 23.89 11.66
CA SER A 380 -9.66 24.95 10.65
C SER A 380 -9.46 26.35 11.22
N LYS A 381 -8.82 27.25 10.46
CA LYS A 381 -8.62 28.67 10.83
C LYS A 381 -9.82 29.58 10.52
N LYS A 382 -10.88 29.04 9.92
CA LYS A 382 -12.08 29.80 9.53
C LYS A 382 -12.78 30.46 10.72
N GLY A 383 -12.72 29.85 11.92
CA GLY A 383 -13.28 30.38 13.17
C GLY A 383 -12.25 30.50 14.29
N GLU A 384 -12.53 31.34 15.30
CA GLU A 384 -11.67 31.49 16.48
C GLU A 384 -11.54 30.18 17.29
N PRO A 385 -12.61 29.40 17.54
CA PRO A 385 -12.49 28.12 18.24
C PRO A 385 -11.58 27.12 17.51
N GLY A 386 -11.67 27.05 16.18
CA GLY A 386 -10.83 26.19 15.35
C GLY A 386 -9.34 26.58 15.39
N ARG A 387 -9.03 27.89 15.33
CA ARG A 387 -7.66 28.40 15.53
C ARG A 387 -7.10 28.01 16.91
N LYS A 388 -7.90 28.22 17.96
CA LYS A 388 -7.54 27.84 19.32
C LYS A 388 -7.29 26.32 19.45
N CYS A 389 -8.03 25.50 18.71
CA CYS A 389 -7.82 24.06 18.63
C CYS A 389 -6.44 23.72 18.05
N ILE A 390 -6.04 24.37 16.96
CA ILE A 390 -4.70 24.22 16.37
C ILE A 390 -3.62 24.67 17.35
N GLU A 391 -3.77 25.87 17.94
CA GLU A 391 -2.81 26.43 18.89
C GLU A 391 -2.58 25.48 20.08
N ARG A 392 -3.66 25.00 20.72
CA ARG A 392 -3.57 24.04 21.81
C ARG A 392 -2.96 22.71 21.39
N THR A 393 -3.24 22.26 20.18
CA THR A 393 -2.62 21.02 19.65
C THR A 393 -1.11 21.18 19.55
N ILE A 394 -0.64 22.29 18.99
CA ILE A 394 0.80 22.57 18.84
C ILE A 394 1.48 22.69 20.20
N GLU A 395 0.87 23.40 21.16
CA GLU A 395 1.37 23.50 22.53
C GLU A 395 1.54 22.12 23.19
N ILE A 396 0.55 21.25 23.03
CA ILE A 396 0.60 19.90 23.60
C ILE A 396 1.65 19.04 22.90
N VAL A 397 1.73 19.05 21.57
CA VAL A 397 2.75 18.30 20.81
C VAL A 397 4.16 18.78 21.23
N LYS A 398 4.34 20.09 21.47
CA LYS A 398 5.58 20.65 22.04
C LYS A 398 5.87 20.11 23.43
N SER A 399 4.88 20.08 24.33
CA SER A 399 5.03 19.51 25.67
C SER A 399 5.44 18.03 25.62
N ILE A 400 4.75 17.22 24.81
CA ILE A 400 5.06 15.79 24.62
C ILE A 400 6.50 15.63 24.10
N SER A 401 6.90 16.41 23.10
CA SER A 401 8.24 16.36 22.53
C SER A 401 9.33 16.72 23.54
N GLN A 402 9.08 17.69 24.43
CA GLN A 402 10.01 18.10 25.48
C GLN A 402 10.11 17.05 26.59
N GLU A 403 8.98 16.49 27.03
CA GLU A 403 8.92 15.39 28.00
C GLU A 403 9.69 14.16 27.51
N ASP A 404 9.48 13.78 26.24
CA ASP A 404 10.16 12.63 25.63
C ASP A 404 11.67 12.86 25.49
N SER A 405 12.08 14.05 25.06
CA SER A 405 13.50 14.42 24.97
C SER A 405 14.18 14.35 26.36
N ALA A 406 13.50 14.82 27.41
CA ALA A 406 14.00 14.77 28.78
C ALA A 406 14.07 13.32 29.32
N ALA A 407 13.09 12.48 28.99
CA ALA A 407 13.08 11.06 29.34
C ALA A 407 14.24 10.30 28.66
N MET A 408 14.46 10.54 27.36
CA MET A 408 15.54 9.93 26.59
C MET A 408 16.93 10.36 27.10
N ALA A 409 17.10 11.63 27.47
CA ALA A 409 18.34 12.13 28.08
C ALA A 409 18.64 11.45 29.43
N LYS A 410 17.62 11.23 30.28
CA LYS A 410 17.75 10.50 31.55
C LYS A 410 18.08 9.02 31.35
N SER A 411 17.47 8.37 30.35
CA SER A 411 17.73 6.96 30.02
C SER A 411 19.16 6.75 29.51
N LYS A 412 19.69 7.64 28.67
CA LYS A 412 21.07 7.55 28.16
C LYS A 412 22.15 7.68 29.25
N SER A 413 21.81 8.20 30.43
CA SER A 413 22.73 8.28 31.59
C SER A 413 22.81 6.99 32.43
N ARG A 414 21.94 6.01 32.17
CA ARG A 414 21.88 4.73 32.89
C ARG A 414 21.82 3.56 31.90
N ILE A 415 22.97 2.92 31.73
CA ILE A 415 23.14 1.55 31.19
C ILE A 415 23.18 1.42 29.64
N VAL A 416 24.08 0.51 29.27
CA VAL A 416 24.57 0.00 27.99
C VAL A 416 23.47 -0.31 26.96
N ASP A 417 23.82 -0.02 25.72
CA ASP A 417 23.06 -0.11 24.47
C ASP A 417 22.35 -1.48 24.25
N PRO A 418 21.00 -1.52 24.25
CA PRO A 418 20.23 -2.71 23.88
C PRO A 418 19.97 -2.84 22.36
N LEU A 419 20.35 -1.86 21.54
CA LEU A 419 20.15 -1.89 20.08
C LEU A 419 21.21 -2.72 19.33
N SER A 420 22.19 -3.31 20.02
CA SER A 420 23.13 -4.25 19.40
C SER A 420 22.49 -5.59 18.95
N SER A 421 21.18 -5.79 19.16
CA SER A 421 20.52 -7.10 19.01
C SER A 421 19.53 -7.23 17.85
N PHE A 422 19.21 -6.15 17.11
CA PHE A 422 18.36 -6.24 15.92
C PHE A 422 19.15 -5.82 14.67
N GLN A 423 19.68 -6.81 13.96
CA GLN A 423 20.23 -6.59 12.63
C GLN A 423 19.10 -6.38 11.61
N VAL A 424 19.27 -5.41 10.73
CA VAL A 424 18.44 -5.22 9.52
C VAL A 424 18.76 -6.37 8.56
N LEU A 425 17.80 -6.84 7.75
CA LEU A 425 18.01 -8.00 6.85
C LEU A 425 19.30 -7.83 6.03
N GLY A 426 19.52 -6.68 5.39
CA GLY A 426 20.75 -6.41 4.64
C GLY A 426 22.05 -6.30 5.45
N ALA A 427 21.98 -6.26 6.79
CA ALA A 427 23.13 -6.28 7.71
C ALA A 427 23.33 -7.66 8.37
N MET A 428 22.41 -8.61 8.13
CA MET A 428 22.56 -10.01 8.50
C MET A 428 23.39 -10.73 7.44
N ASP A 429 24.08 -11.80 7.82
CA ASP A 429 24.64 -12.70 6.81
C ASP A 429 23.52 -13.37 5.99
N GLU A 430 23.86 -13.80 4.77
CA GLU A 430 22.93 -14.41 3.82
C GLU A 430 22.08 -15.55 4.44
N LYS A 431 22.69 -16.36 5.32
CA LYS A 431 22.01 -17.50 5.94
C LYS A 431 20.96 -17.04 6.94
N ALA A 432 21.25 -15.99 7.71
CA ALA A 432 20.32 -15.35 8.63
C ALA A 432 19.19 -14.60 7.89
N GLN A 433 19.49 -13.97 6.75
CA GLN A 433 18.48 -13.35 5.89
C GLN A 433 17.46 -14.38 5.37
N ILE A 434 17.95 -15.50 4.82
CA ILE A 434 17.11 -16.60 4.32
C ILE A 434 16.29 -17.23 5.46
N ALA A 435 16.87 -17.36 6.66
CA ALA A 435 16.14 -17.87 7.83
C ALA A 435 14.99 -16.94 8.24
N LYS A 436 15.21 -15.61 8.21
CA LYS A 436 14.19 -14.63 8.54
C LYS A 436 13.08 -14.57 7.49
N LEU A 437 13.41 -14.71 6.21
CA LEU A 437 12.42 -14.84 5.12
C LEU A 437 11.57 -16.12 5.26
N LYS A 438 12.16 -17.22 5.74
CA LYS A 438 11.44 -18.47 6.06
C LYS A 438 10.49 -18.32 7.26
N GLU A 439 10.83 -17.49 8.24
CA GLU A 439 9.99 -17.18 9.40
C GLU A 439 8.76 -16.33 9.03
N LEU A 440 8.92 -15.43 8.04
CA LEU A 440 7.87 -14.54 7.55
C LEU A 440 6.94 -15.21 6.51
N ALA A 441 7.32 -16.37 5.97
CA ALA A 441 6.49 -17.12 5.05
C ALA A 441 5.35 -17.84 5.80
N PRO A 442 4.09 -17.77 5.32
CA PRO A 442 2.99 -18.49 5.95
C PRO A 442 3.26 -20.00 5.97
N LYS A 443 2.98 -20.64 7.11
CA LYS A 443 3.15 -22.09 7.26
C LYS A 443 2.15 -22.85 6.39
N LYS A 444 2.66 -23.87 5.72
CA LYS A 444 1.94 -24.79 4.82
C LYS A 444 0.64 -25.29 5.47
N PRO A 445 -0.54 -25.15 4.83
CA PRO A 445 -1.72 -25.91 5.22
C PRO A 445 -1.48 -27.39 4.91
N ALA A 446 -1.89 -28.26 5.82
CA ALA A 446 -1.91 -29.69 5.55
C ALA A 446 -2.99 -29.98 4.50
N GLY A 447 -2.55 -30.39 3.31
CA GLY A 447 -3.28 -31.12 2.28
C GLY A 447 -4.72 -30.72 2.02
N ASP A 448 -4.95 -29.94 0.97
CA ASP A 448 -6.22 -29.97 0.26
C ASP A 448 -6.01 -30.18 -1.24
N LYS A 449 -6.75 -31.14 -1.78
CA LYS A 449 -6.67 -31.58 -3.18
C LYS A 449 -7.16 -30.45 -4.09
N ALA A 450 -6.32 -30.09 -5.06
CA ALA A 450 -6.59 -29.08 -6.07
C ALA A 450 -7.95 -29.33 -6.77
N GLY A 451 -8.91 -28.44 -6.50
CA GLY A 451 -10.14 -28.31 -7.28
C GLY A 451 -9.81 -27.78 -8.68
N LYS A 452 -10.36 -28.42 -9.71
CA LYS A 452 -10.22 -28.01 -11.11
C LYS A 452 -10.76 -26.60 -11.32
N GLY A 453 -9.92 -25.70 -11.81
CA GLY A 453 -10.31 -24.35 -12.24
C GLY A 453 -11.29 -24.37 -13.42
N PRO A 454 -11.98 -23.25 -13.68
CA PRO A 454 -12.99 -23.14 -14.73
C PRO A 454 -12.36 -23.33 -16.12
N LYS A 455 -13.12 -23.95 -17.04
CA LYS A 455 -12.71 -24.21 -18.42
C LYS A 455 -12.45 -22.89 -19.17
N GLU A 456 -11.23 -22.73 -19.66
CA GLU A 456 -10.81 -21.64 -20.56
C GLU A 456 -11.54 -21.73 -21.92
N PHE A 457 -12.01 -20.58 -22.41
CA PHE A 457 -12.41 -20.42 -23.80
C PHE A 457 -11.14 -20.31 -24.66
N GLY A 458 -10.91 -21.32 -25.51
CA GLY A 458 -9.68 -21.48 -26.28
C GLY A 458 -9.56 -20.55 -27.48
N ILE A 459 -8.49 -19.76 -27.51
CA ILE A 459 -7.84 -19.36 -28.76
C ILE A 459 -6.71 -20.38 -28.97
N ARG A 460 -6.68 -21.07 -30.12
CA ARG A 460 -5.65 -22.06 -30.45
C ARG A 460 -4.29 -21.37 -30.59
N ASP A 461 -3.33 -21.73 -29.74
CA ASP A 461 -1.99 -21.16 -29.71
C ASP A 461 -1.02 -22.01 -30.57
N THR A 462 -0.61 -21.47 -31.71
CA THR A 462 0.20 -22.19 -32.72
C THR A 462 1.59 -22.60 -32.24
N VAL A 463 2.12 -21.96 -31.19
CA VAL A 463 3.44 -22.29 -30.60
C VAL A 463 3.36 -23.57 -29.77
N SER A 464 2.33 -23.67 -28.93
CA SER A 464 2.10 -24.83 -28.05
C SER A 464 1.80 -26.10 -28.85
N ASP A 465 1.09 -25.96 -29.98
CA ASP A 465 0.81 -27.08 -30.89
C ASP A 465 2.11 -27.58 -31.56
N TRP A 466 2.99 -26.70 -32.04
CA TRP A 466 4.29 -27.11 -32.60
C TRP A 466 5.19 -27.80 -31.57
N ILE A 467 5.29 -27.24 -30.35
CA ILE A 467 6.08 -27.82 -29.24
C ILE A 467 5.58 -29.22 -28.92
N ARG A 468 4.25 -29.39 -28.78
CA ARG A 468 3.63 -30.69 -28.49
C ARG A 468 3.89 -31.71 -29.61
N GLU A 469 3.87 -31.27 -30.86
CA GLU A 469 4.06 -32.14 -32.04
C GLU A 469 5.53 -32.54 -32.27
N ASN A 470 6.51 -31.67 -31.96
CA ASN A 470 7.93 -31.87 -32.32
C ASN A 470 8.84 -32.19 -31.12
N LEU A 471 8.46 -31.80 -29.90
CA LEU A 471 9.23 -32.02 -28.67
C LEU A 471 8.55 -33.03 -27.71
N GLY A 472 7.29 -33.42 -27.99
CA GLY A 472 6.48 -34.33 -27.17
C GLY A 472 5.84 -33.65 -25.95
N SER A 473 5.55 -34.39 -24.88
CA SER A 473 5.03 -33.83 -23.61
C SER A 473 6.09 -33.09 -22.76
N ASP A 474 7.27 -32.86 -23.32
CA ASP A 474 8.37 -32.19 -22.63
C ASP A 474 8.39 -30.71 -23.01
N ALA A 475 8.01 -29.90 -22.04
CA ALA A 475 7.94 -28.45 -22.13
C ALA A 475 9.34 -27.83 -22.26
N ALA A 476 9.49 -26.77 -23.07
CA ALA A 476 10.79 -26.18 -23.42
C ALA A 476 11.55 -25.68 -22.18
N TRP A 477 10.84 -25.24 -21.14
CA TRP A 477 11.42 -24.80 -19.86
C TRP A 477 12.12 -25.90 -19.06
N LYS A 478 11.92 -27.19 -19.37
CA LYS A 478 12.54 -28.31 -18.64
C LYS A 478 13.99 -28.58 -19.04
N HIS A 479 14.46 -27.98 -20.13
CA HIS A 479 15.79 -28.23 -20.66
C HIS A 479 16.83 -27.27 -20.08
N THR A 480 17.97 -27.79 -19.64
CA THR A 480 19.01 -26.96 -19.00
C THR A 480 20.15 -26.59 -19.96
N ASP A 481 20.15 -27.13 -21.17
CA ASP A 481 21.20 -26.87 -22.17
C ASP A 481 20.96 -25.51 -22.85
N ASN A 482 22.04 -24.83 -23.23
CA ASN A 482 22.00 -23.46 -23.75
C ASN A 482 22.92 -23.30 -24.96
N LEU A 483 22.38 -22.73 -26.03
CA LEU A 483 23.14 -22.32 -27.20
C LEU A 483 23.44 -20.83 -27.14
N ILE A 484 24.70 -20.47 -27.38
CA ILE A 484 25.18 -19.09 -27.25
C ILE A 484 25.66 -18.56 -28.60
N GLY A 485 24.91 -17.59 -29.11
CA GLY A 485 25.17 -16.88 -30.35
C GLY A 485 25.64 -15.45 -30.12
N TYR A 486 26.11 -14.82 -31.19
CA TYR A 486 26.64 -13.47 -31.21
C TYR A 486 26.15 -12.72 -32.45
N ILE A 487 25.70 -11.49 -32.24
CA ILE A 487 25.31 -10.52 -33.24
C ILE A 487 26.31 -9.36 -33.17
N PRO A 488 27.05 -9.04 -34.24
CA PRO A 488 28.01 -7.93 -34.22
C PRO A 488 27.31 -6.57 -34.13
N LYS A 489 27.96 -5.60 -33.46
CA LYS A 489 27.62 -4.17 -33.57
C LYS A 489 27.66 -3.76 -35.04
N ASN A 490 26.52 -3.33 -35.59
CA ASN A 490 26.39 -2.93 -36.98
C ASN A 490 25.64 -1.59 -37.05
N GLU A 491 26.22 -0.61 -37.75
CA GLU A 491 25.72 0.76 -37.82
C GLU A 491 24.56 0.90 -38.83
N SER A 492 24.41 -0.04 -39.77
CA SER A 492 23.30 -0.05 -40.75
C SER A 492 23.01 -1.49 -41.23
N PRO A 493 22.26 -2.30 -40.48
CA PRO A 493 21.88 -3.63 -40.94
C PRO A 493 20.76 -3.56 -41.99
N GLU A 494 21.01 -4.11 -43.19
CA GLU A 494 19.96 -4.38 -44.18
C GLU A 494 19.42 -5.80 -44.01
N GLY A 495 18.15 -5.93 -43.65
CA GLY A 495 17.46 -7.22 -43.53
C GLY A 495 17.76 -8.03 -42.25
N PRO A 496 17.35 -9.32 -42.20
CA PRO A 496 17.57 -10.19 -41.04
C PRO A 496 19.05 -10.35 -40.72
N ILE A 497 19.41 -10.14 -39.45
CA ILE A 497 20.80 -10.19 -38.99
C ILE A 497 21.18 -11.64 -38.69
N GLU A 498 22.32 -12.06 -39.25
CA GLU A 498 22.92 -13.36 -38.98
C GLU A 498 23.38 -13.46 -37.51
N ILE A 499 22.99 -14.54 -36.85
CA ILE A 499 23.49 -14.89 -35.52
C ILE A 499 24.62 -15.89 -35.72
N LYS A 500 25.82 -15.61 -35.20
CA LYS A 500 27.00 -16.48 -35.32
C LYS A 500 27.27 -17.20 -34.00
N PRO A 501 27.98 -18.34 -33.98
CA PRO A 501 28.50 -18.88 -32.73
C PRO A 501 29.31 -17.82 -31.98
N MET A 502 29.18 -17.76 -30.66
CA MET A 502 29.88 -16.79 -29.82
C MET A 502 31.40 -16.74 -30.04
N GLN A 503 32.03 -17.88 -30.33
CA GLN A 503 33.47 -18.00 -30.59
C GLN A 503 33.92 -17.18 -31.81
N LYS A 504 32.99 -16.86 -32.73
CA LYS A 504 33.25 -16.02 -33.91
C LYS A 504 33.12 -14.51 -33.63
N ALA A 505 32.85 -14.10 -32.39
CA ALA A 505 32.89 -12.69 -32.03
C ALA A 505 34.29 -12.08 -32.33
N PRO A 506 34.35 -10.80 -32.75
CA PRO A 506 35.60 -10.15 -33.12
C PRO A 506 36.51 -9.98 -31.90
N LYS A 507 37.82 -9.99 -32.12
CA LYS A 507 38.78 -9.66 -31.06
C LYS A 507 38.66 -8.17 -30.73
N SER A 508 38.40 -7.85 -29.46
CA SER A 508 38.18 -6.46 -29.03
C SER A 508 39.15 -6.08 -27.90
N PRO A 509 40.48 -6.02 -28.17
CA PRO A 509 41.48 -5.75 -27.14
C PRO A 509 41.32 -4.37 -26.49
N GLY A 510 40.69 -3.41 -27.18
CA GLY A 510 40.37 -2.09 -26.66
C GLY A 510 39.37 -2.09 -25.49
N LEU A 511 38.65 -3.19 -25.26
CA LEU A 511 37.77 -3.30 -24.10
C LEU A 511 38.51 -3.70 -22.82
N LYS A 512 39.79 -4.11 -22.91
CA LYS A 512 40.60 -4.44 -21.72
C LYS A 512 40.70 -3.22 -20.81
N LYS A 513 40.37 -3.39 -19.52
CA LYS A 513 40.39 -2.31 -18.51
C LYS A 513 39.44 -1.14 -18.83
N SER A 514 38.56 -1.29 -19.82
CA SER A 514 37.55 -0.28 -20.16
C SER A 514 36.32 -0.40 -19.25
N GLY A 515 35.51 0.65 -19.23
CA GLY A 515 34.14 0.59 -18.69
C GLY A 515 33.17 0.12 -19.76
N LEU A 516 32.34 -0.86 -19.42
CA LEU A 516 31.32 -1.39 -20.32
C LEU A 516 29.92 -0.94 -19.91
N ARG A 517 29.06 -0.76 -20.89
CA ARG A 517 27.60 -0.75 -20.72
C ARG A 517 27.05 -2.12 -21.10
N VAL A 518 26.31 -2.72 -20.17
CA VAL A 518 25.62 -4.01 -20.35
C VAL A 518 24.12 -3.78 -20.32
N THR A 519 23.38 -4.27 -21.32
CA THR A 519 21.93 -4.11 -21.43
C THR A 519 21.21 -5.45 -21.58
N LEU A 520 19.96 -5.53 -21.09
CA LEU A 520 19.01 -6.58 -21.40
C LEU A 520 18.17 -6.12 -22.59
N ASP A 521 18.37 -6.77 -23.72
CA ASP A 521 17.75 -6.39 -24.98
C ASP A 521 16.45 -7.14 -25.24
N ARG A 522 16.42 -8.44 -24.92
CA ARG A 522 15.22 -9.25 -25.02
C ARG A 522 15.18 -10.34 -23.96
N LEU A 523 13.97 -10.64 -23.49
CA LEU A 523 13.62 -11.80 -22.68
C LEU A 523 12.35 -12.39 -23.29
N PHE A 524 12.48 -13.50 -24.03
CA PHE A 524 11.39 -14.14 -24.75
C PHE A 524 10.96 -15.44 -24.06
N VAL A 525 9.64 -15.58 -23.88
CA VAL A 525 9.02 -16.74 -23.23
C VAL A 525 8.26 -17.54 -24.28
N ALA A 526 8.89 -18.58 -24.82
CA ALA A 526 8.25 -19.54 -25.71
C ALA A 526 7.34 -20.50 -24.93
N ASP A 527 7.82 -20.97 -23.77
CA ASP A 527 7.11 -21.94 -22.94
C ASP A 527 7.64 -21.92 -21.50
N TYR A 528 6.83 -21.38 -20.59
CA TYR A 528 7.04 -21.36 -19.14
C TYR A 528 5.90 -22.14 -18.47
N PRO A 529 6.10 -22.75 -17.29
CA PRO A 529 5.07 -23.57 -16.66
C PRO A 529 3.80 -22.76 -16.30
N GLY A 530 2.62 -23.37 -16.40
CA GLY A 530 1.31 -22.76 -16.13
C GLY A 530 0.71 -21.98 -17.31
N SER A 531 -0.49 -21.41 -17.13
CA SER A 531 -1.17 -20.58 -18.15
C SER A 531 -1.34 -19.13 -17.68
N GLY A 532 -1.63 -18.22 -18.62
CA GLY A 532 -1.89 -16.82 -18.31
C GLY A 532 -0.65 -15.93 -18.32
N VAL A 533 -0.54 -15.01 -17.36
CA VAL A 533 0.58 -14.08 -17.23
C VAL A 533 1.65 -14.70 -16.32
N HIS A 534 2.89 -14.72 -16.79
CA HIS A 534 4.06 -15.16 -16.03
C HIS A 534 4.72 -13.98 -15.33
N HIS A 535 5.04 -14.16 -14.04
CA HIS A 535 5.91 -13.26 -13.28
C HIS A 535 7.34 -13.80 -13.35
N VAL A 536 8.14 -13.21 -14.23
CA VAL A 536 9.52 -13.67 -14.51
C VAL A 536 10.49 -12.87 -13.68
N LEU A 537 11.06 -13.50 -12.66
CA LEU A 537 12.18 -12.96 -11.89
C LEU A 537 13.48 -13.22 -12.66
N PHE A 538 14.15 -12.15 -13.06
CA PHE A 538 15.42 -12.15 -13.80
C PHE A 538 16.55 -11.71 -12.87
N ASN A 539 17.58 -12.55 -12.77
CA ASN A 539 18.82 -12.26 -12.04
C ASN A 539 20.00 -12.28 -13.03
N PHE A 540 20.86 -11.29 -12.90
CA PHE A 540 22.15 -11.19 -13.56
C PHE A 540 23.22 -10.95 -12.51
N SER A 541 24.38 -11.59 -12.64
CA SER A 541 25.53 -11.30 -11.78
C SER A 541 26.85 -11.43 -12.52
N THR A 542 27.83 -10.64 -12.10
CA THR A 542 29.16 -10.63 -12.71
C THR A 542 30.20 -10.07 -11.74
N VAL A 543 31.44 -9.91 -12.20
CA VAL A 543 32.55 -9.36 -11.42
C VAL A 543 32.94 -7.99 -11.98
N HIS A 544 32.99 -7.00 -11.10
CA HIS A 544 33.43 -5.63 -11.37
C HIS A 544 34.84 -5.41 -10.81
N LEU A 545 35.70 -4.71 -11.55
CA LEU A 545 37.03 -4.30 -11.07
C LEU A 545 36.95 -2.90 -10.44
N VAL A 546 37.29 -2.78 -9.15
CA VAL A 546 37.26 -1.49 -8.42
C VAL A 546 38.46 -0.62 -8.82
N GLU A 547 38.25 0.68 -9.06
CA GLU A 547 39.28 1.63 -9.52
C GLU A 547 40.59 1.56 -8.70
N ASP A 548 41.73 1.61 -9.41
CA ASP A 548 43.11 1.61 -8.89
C ASP A 548 43.53 0.51 -7.91
N SER A 549 42.67 -0.46 -7.63
CA SER A 549 42.97 -1.63 -6.81
C SER A 549 42.82 -2.90 -7.66
N LYS A 550 43.68 -3.90 -7.49
CA LYS A 550 43.48 -5.23 -8.11
C LYS A 550 42.26 -5.97 -7.53
N GLN A 551 41.37 -5.29 -6.82
CA GLN A 551 40.24 -5.88 -6.11
C GLN A 551 39.07 -6.12 -7.06
N LYS A 552 38.54 -7.34 -7.01
CA LYS A 552 37.38 -7.80 -7.77
C LYS A 552 36.17 -7.83 -6.83
N GLU A 553 35.08 -7.19 -7.21
CA GLU A 553 33.81 -7.16 -6.48
C GLU A 553 32.74 -7.92 -7.26
N GLN A 554 31.93 -8.75 -6.59
CA GLN A 554 30.77 -9.38 -7.24
C GLN A 554 29.60 -8.40 -7.25
N VAL A 555 29.00 -8.19 -8.43
CA VAL A 555 27.87 -7.29 -8.62
C VAL A 555 26.66 -8.04 -9.18
N HIS A 556 25.46 -7.59 -8.81
CA HIS A 556 24.20 -8.30 -9.07
C HIS A 556 23.11 -7.32 -9.51
N PHE A 557 22.32 -7.70 -10.51
CA PHE A 557 21.13 -7.00 -10.98
C PHE A 557 19.93 -7.94 -10.95
N ASP A 558 18.85 -7.49 -10.31
CA ASP A 558 17.59 -8.24 -10.17
C ASP A 558 16.43 -7.40 -10.70
N ALA A 559 15.60 -8.00 -11.54
CA ALA A 559 14.40 -7.38 -12.09
C ALA A 559 13.25 -8.38 -12.19
N THR A 560 12.02 -7.91 -12.23
CA THR A 560 10.84 -8.75 -12.46
C THR A 560 10.05 -8.23 -13.64
N TYR A 561 9.68 -9.12 -14.55
CA TYR A 561 8.91 -8.83 -15.75
C TYR A 561 7.57 -9.58 -15.75
N LEU A 562 6.56 -8.98 -16.37
CA LEU A 562 5.29 -9.63 -16.67
C LEU A 562 5.25 -9.95 -18.16
N THR A 563 4.98 -11.20 -18.53
CA THR A 563 4.90 -11.63 -19.94
C THR A 563 3.98 -12.83 -20.09
N ARG A 564 3.45 -13.06 -21.30
CA ARG A 564 2.70 -14.29 -21.62
C ARG A 564 3.54 -15.25 -22.45
N GLN A 565 3.03 -16.45 -22.60
CA GLN A 565 3.58 -17.44 -23.53
C GLN A 565 3.54 -16.91 -24.98
N GLY A 566 4.61 -17.12 -25.73
CA GLY A 566 4.78 -16.63 -27.10
C GLY A 566 5.15 -15.14 -27.21
N GLU A 567 5.36 -14.43 -26.09
CA GLU A 567 5.64 -12.99 -26.05
C GLU A 567 7.04 -12.68 -25.51
N CYS A 568 7.51 -11.47 -25.83
CA CYS A 568 8.68 -10.89 -25.16
C CYS A 568 8.20 -10.10 -23.94
N ALA A 569 8.93 -10.19 -22.83
CA ALA A 569 8.79 -9.22 -21.75
C ALA A 569 8.96 -7.78 -22.29
N PRO A 570 8.33 -6.76 -21.66
CA PRO A 570 8.41 -5.36 -22.07
C PRO A 570 9.78 -4.76 -21.74
N VAL A 571 10.83 -5.30 -22.36
CA VAL A 571 12.23 -4.91 -22.21
C VAL A 571 12.89 -4.84 -23.58
N GLN A 572 13.58 -3.73 -23.82
CA GLN A 572 14.37 -3.47 -25.03
C GLN A 572 15.47 -2.47 -24.70
N GLY A 573 16.72 -2.92 -24.70
CA GLY A 573 17.90 -2.08 -24.40
C GLY A 573 17.96 -1.58 -22.96
N SER A 574 17.33 -2.27 -22.00
CA SER A 574 17.32 -1.82 -20.60
C SER A 574 18.70 -1.96 -19.99
N THR A 575 19.24 -0.89 -19.40
CA THR A 575 20.58 -0.91 -18.79
C THR A 575 20.60 -1.82 -17.56
N ILE A 576 21.43 -2.85 -17.60
CA ILE A 576 21.77 -3.69 -16.44
C ILE A 576 22.92 -3.03 -15.69
N PHE A 577 24.01 -2.72 -16.41
CA PHE A 577 25.16 -2.02 -15.86
C PHE A 577 25.67 -0.87 -16.73
N LEU A 578 26.07 0.22 -16.06
CA LEU A 578 26.77 1.35 -16.68
C LEU A 578 28.20 1.41 -16.10
N ASN A 579 29.22 1.56 -16.95
CA ASN A 579 30.63 1.62 -16.54
C ASN A 579 31.11 0.39 -15.74
N LEU A 580 30.68 -0.82 -16.12
CA LEU A 580 31.20 -2.08 -15.58
C LEU A 580 32.67 -2.25 -16.02
N LYS A 581 33.61 -2.08 -15.09
CA LYS A 581 35.06 -2.24 -15.34
C LYS A 581 35.44 -3.71 -15.47
N VAL A 582 36.11 -4.05 -16.56
CA VAL A 582 36.55 -5.42 -16.87
C VAL A 582 38.06 -5.56 -16.75
N GLY A 583 38.53 -6.66 -16.17
CA GLY A 583 39.96 -6.96 -15.99
C GLY A 583 40.67 -7.44 -17.27
N GLU A 584 41.92 -7.89 -17.13
CA GLU A 584 42.70 -8.43 -18.26
C GLU A 584 42.24 -9.83 -18.72
N GLU A 585 41.52 -10.54 -17.85
CA GLU A 585 41.02 -11.91 -18.06
C GLU A 585 39.68 -11.95 -18.79
N GLY A 586 38.98 -10.82 -18.94
CA GLY A 586 37.64 -10.74 -19.50
C GLY A 586 36.53 -10.71 -18.44
N LEU A 587 35.33 -11.13 -18.85
CA LEU A 587 34.07 -10.99 -18.11
C LEU A 587 33.35 -12.33 -17.99
N ASN A 588 32.79 -12.63 -16.82
CA ASN A 588 31.93 -13.79 -16.60
C ASN A 588 30.55 -13.31 -16.15
N MET A 589 29.51 -13.60 -16.94
CA MET A 589 28.14 -13.21 -16.65
C MET A 589 27.30 -14.45 -16.30
N LYS A 590 26.61 -14.43 -15.17
CA LYS A 590 25.67 -15.47 -14.76
C LYS A 590 24.26 -14.92 -14.82
N VAL A 591 23.37 -15.64 -15.47
CA VAL A 591 21.95 -15.26 -15.59
C VAL A 591 21.06 -16.40 -15.14
N ARG A 592 19.99 -16.05 -14.43
CA ARG A 592 18.95 -16.99 -14.02
C ARG A 592 17.56 -16.36 -14.15
N THR A 593 16.60 -17.14 -14.66
CA THR A 593 15.19 -16.77 -14.72
C THR A 593 14.34 -17.75 -13.90
N VAL A 594 13.35 -17.21 -13.19
CA VAL A 594 12.40 -17.99 -12.38
C VAL A 594 10.99 -17.52 -12.70
N ASN A 595 10.11 -18.45 -13.07
CA ASN A 595 8.68 -18.21 -13.17
C ASN A 595 8.05 -18.37 -11.78
N VAL A 596 7.59 -17.28 -11.19
CA VAL A 596 6.99 -17.27 -9.85
C VAL A 596 5.47 -17.35 -9.98
N GLN A 597 4.88 -18.47 -9.54
CA GLN A 597 3.44 -18.68 -9.59
C GLN A 597 2.82 -18.96 -8.23
N ASN A 598 3.63 -19.00 -7.16
CA ASN A 598 3.11 -19.03 -5.82
C ASN A 598 2.44 -17.68 -5.51
N GLU A 599 1.18 -17.70 -5.09
CA GLU A 599 0.36 -16.48 -4.90
C GLU A 599 0.94 -15.55 -3.83
N ASP A 600 1.50 -16.12 -2.75
CA ASP A 600 2.10 -15.35 -1.66
C ASP A 600 3.48 -14.80 -2.07
N ASP A 601 4.25 -15.57 -2.83
CA ASP A 601 5.50 -15.09 -3.41
C ASP A 601 5.26 -14.03 -4.51
N THR A 602 4.12 -14.08 -5.20
CA THR A 602 3.70 -13.06 -6.17
C THR A 602 3.35 -11.74 -5.46
N LYS A 603 2.73 -11.81 -4.28
CA LYS A 603 2.51 -10.64 -3.40
C LYS A 603 3.84 -10.10 -2.87
N LEU A 604 4.78 -10.99 -2.51
CA LEU A 604 6.13 -10.59 -2.13
C LEU A 604 6.84 -9.89 -3.30
N ILE A 605 6.81 -10.44 -4.51
CA ILE A 605 7.33 -9.79 -5.72
C ILE A 605 6.67 -8.43 -5.96
N ALA A 606 5.35 -8.33 -5.88
CA ALA A 606 4.63 -7.07 -6.05
C ALA A 606 5.07 -6.03 -5.02
N PHE A 607 5.38 -6.47 -3.79
CA PHE A 607 6.00 -5.64 -2.76
C PHE A 607 7.43 -5.21 -3.13
N LEU A 608 8.28 -6.12 -3.61
CA LEU A 608 9.65 -5.80 -4.07
C LEU A 608 9.66 -4.83 -5.25
N GLN A 609 8.63 -4.86 -6.09
CA GLN A 609 8.49 -3.98 -7.23
C GLN A 609 8.00 -2.58 -6.86
N THR A 610 7.61 -2.34 -5.61
CA THR A 610 7.22 -0.99 -5.17
C THR A 610 8.40 -0.03 -5.21
N GLU A 611 8.16 1.20 -5.65
CA GLU A 611 9.19 2.25 -5.63
C GLU A 611 9.72 2.50 -4.21
N THR A 612 8.91 2.27 -3.18
CA THR A 612 9.32 2.34 -1.78
C THR A 612 10.40 1.30 -1.43
N PHE A 613 10.24 0.04 -1.85
CA PHE A 613 11.27 -0.99 -1.64
C PHE A 613 12.53 -0.71 -2.46
N LYS A 614 12.38 -0.32 -3.73
CA LYS A 614 13.51 0.02 -4.60
C LYS A 614 14.32 1.21 -4.09
N GLN A 615 13.67 2.25 -3.57
CA GLN A 615 14.33 3.39 -2.93
C GLN A 615 15.00 3.00 -1.61
N GLY A 616 14.40 2.10 -0.83
CA GLY A 616 15.03 1.53 0.37
C GLY A 616 16.33 0.75 0.09
N LEU A 617 16.40 0.05 -1.05
CA LEU A 617 17.63 -0.60 -1.52
C LEU A 617 18.70 0.42 -1.97
N GLN A 618 18.29 1.53 -2.60
CA GLN A 618 19.20 2.60 -3.03
C GLN A 618 19.81 3.37 -1.86
N LEU A 619 19.03 3.60 -0.79
CA LEU A 619 19.51 4.28 0.43
C LEU A 619 20.53 3.45 1.22
N ALA A 620 20.60 2.12 1.00
CA ALA A 620 21.55 1.22 1.66
C ALA A 620 22.93 1.17 0.97
N LYS A 621 23.13 1.81 -0.19
CA LYS A 621 24.41 1.86 -0.92
C LYS A 621 24.70 3.29 -1.40
N THR A 622 25.47 4.04 -0.61
CA THR A 622 26.13 5.27 -1.07
C THR A 622 27.50 4.92 -1.69
N PHE A 623 27.77 5.46 -2.88
CA PHE A 623 29.02 5.46 -3.67
C PHE A 623 29.28 4.31 -4.67
N ASN A 624 28.77 4.45 -5.92
CA ASN A 624 29.49 4.24 -7.20
C ASN A 624 28.54 4.62 -8.38
N PRO A 625 28.94 5.30 -9.47
CA PRO A 625 28.05 5.66 -10.61
C PRO A 625 27.61 4.46 -11.46
N VAL A 626 27.92 3.24 -11.03
CA VAL A 626 27.66 2.01 -11.75
C VAL A 626 26.20 1.60 -11.48
N VAL A 627 25.32 1.86 -12.45
CA VAL A 627 23.98 1.24 -12.47
C VAL A 627 24.20 -0.28 -12.31
N GLY A 628 23.48 -0.95 -11.41
CA GLY A 628 23.52 -2.41 -11.26
C GLY A 628 24.08 -2.99 -9.95
N GLN A 629 24.35 -2.21 -8.90
CA GLN A 629 24.59 -2.82 -7.59
C GLN A 629 23.29 -3.02 -6.80
N VAL A 630 22.82 -4.27 -6.69
CA VAL A 630 21.73 -4.67 -5.76
C VAL A 630 22.31 -4.97 -4.37
N SER A 631 21.53 -4.76 -3.29
CA SER A 631 21.96 -5.07 -1.91
C SER A 631 21.87 -6.56 -1.58
N ASP A 632 22.63 -7.04 -0.59
CA ASP A 632 22.65 -8.44 -0.15
C ASP A 632 21.25 -8.99 0.19
N ALA A 633 20.35 -8.12 0.66
CA ALA A 633 18.96 -8.46 0.96
C ALA A 633 18.19 -8.95 -0.28
N ALA A 634 18.36 -8.28 -1.42
CA ALA A 634 17.65 -8.65 -2.64
C ALA A 634 18.23 -9.92 -3.28
N VAL A 635 19.53 -10.19 -3.12
CA VAL A 635 20.14 -11.48 -3.47
C VAL A 635 19.55 -12.61 -2.61
N SER A 636 19.38 -12.41 -1.31
CA SER A 636 18.74 -13.41 -0.43
C SER A 636 17.27 -13.64 -0.74
N ILE A 637 16.55 -12.59 -1.16
CA ILE A 637 15.17 -12.72 -1.62
C ILE A 637 15.10 -13.51 -2.93
N PHE A 638 16.01 -13.27 -3.87
CA PHE A 638 16.11 -14.08 -5.09
C PHE A 638 16.40 -15.55 -4.75
N LYS A 639 17.36 -15.82 -3.86
CA LYS A 639 17.69 -17.18 -3.40
C LYS A 639 16.51 -17.86 -2.72
N PHE A 640 15.73 -17.11 -1.94
CA PHE A 640 14.51 -17.60 -1.30
C PHE A 640 13.41 -17.94 -2.31
N LEU A 641 13.15 -17.05 -3.27
CA LEU A 641 12.12 -17.25 -4.31
C LEU A 641 12.48 -18.36 -5.30
N SER A 642 13.78 -18.61 -5.48
CA SER A 642 14.33 -19.62 -6.38
C SER A 642 14.70 -20.95 -5.69
N ASP A 643 14.34 -21.11 -4.41
CA ASP A 643 14.54 -22.33 -3.62
C ASP A 643 13.68 -23.46 -4.22
N PRO A 644 14.28 -24.61 -4.60
CA PRO A 644 13.56 -25.74 -5.19
C PRO A 644 12.44 -26.34 -4.31
N SER A 645 12.43 -26.04 -3.00
CA SER A 645 11.37 -26.46 -2.08
C SER A 645 10.11 -25.60 -2.14
N ARG A 646 10.13 -24.46 -2.85
CA ARG A 646 8.97 -23.59 -3.08
C ARG A 646 8.00 -24.26 -4.06
N GLU A 647 6.79 -24.55 -3.58
CA GLU A 647 5.74 -25.06 -4.46
C GLU A 647 5.30 -23.96 -5.44
N LYS A 648 5.35 -24.29 -6.74
CA LYS A 648 4.91 -23.45 -7.88
C LYS A 648 5.83 -22.29 -8.29
N ASN A 649 7.07 -22.23 -7.81
CA ASN A 649 8.10 -21.38 -8.43
C ASN A 649 9.05 -22.27 -9.22
N TYR A 650 9.23 -21.97 -10.49
CA TYR A 650 9.96 -22.82 -11.42
C TYR A 650 11.19 -22.07 -11.95
N PRO A 651 12.40 -22.47 -11.56
CA PRO A 651 13.60 -22.05 -12.27
C PRO A 651 13.48 -22.51 -13.72
N VAL A 652 13.57 -21.58 -14.67
CA VAL A 652 13.38 -21.89 -16.08
C VAL A 652 14.72 -21.96 -16.80
N GLN A 653 15.45 -20.86 -16.91
CA GLN A 653 16.72 -20.82 -17.65
C GLN A 653 17.84 -20.33 -16.74
N GLN A 654 18.97 -21.04 -16.74
CA GLN A 654 20.19 -20.66 -16.04
C GLN A 654 21.40 -20.92 -16.94
N PHE A 655 22.30 -19.94 -17.04
CA PHE A 655 23.54 -20.07 -17.81
C PHE A 655 24.66 -19.18 -17.26
N GLU A 656 25.89 -19.56 -17.60
CA GLU A 656 27.11 -18.82 -17.31
C GLU A 656 27.85 -18.55 -18.62
N LEU A 657 28.22 -17.30 -18.83
CA LEU A 657 28.79 -16.78 -20.05
C LEU A 657 30.19 -16.21 -19.76
N GLY A 658 31.20 -17.04 -19.99
CA GLY A 658 32.61 -16.65 -19.90
C GLY A 658 33.10 -16.05 -21.22
N LEU A 659 33.54 -14.79 -21.16
CA LEU A 659 34.03 -14.01 -22.29
C LEU A 659 35.44 -13.52 -22.01
N ASP A 660 36.42 -13.92 -22.80
CA ASP A 660 37.81 -13.51 -22.63
C ASP A 660 38.37 -12.77 -23.85
N PHE A 661 39.64 -12.36 -23.75
CA PHE A 661 40.38 -11.71 -24.82
C PHE A 661 41.36 -12.64 -25.53
N GLY A 662 41.30 -13.94 -25.23
CA GLY A 662 42.24 -14.94 -25.68
C GLY A 662 41.90 -15.55 -27.05
N ASP A 663 42.76 -16.47 -27.46
CA ASP A 663 42.64 -17.19 -28.73
C ASP A 663 42.19 -18.65 -28.56
N ILE A 664 41.69 -19.00 -27.38
CA ILE A 664 41.19 -20.34 -27.10
C ILE A 664 39.91 -20.56 -27.90
N VAL A 665 39.96 -21.51 -28.84
CA VAL A 665 38.91 -21.73 -29.85
C VAL A 665 37.55 -22.06 -29.25
N THR A 666 37.50 -22.70 -28.08
CA THR A 666 36.26 -23.07 -27.39
C THR A 666 35.69 -21.95 -26.52
N HIS A 667 36.47 -20.92 -26.20
CA HIS A 667 36.05 -19.84 -25.32
C HIS A 667 35.24 -18.77 -26.05
N GLY A 668 34.33 -18.13 -25.32
CA GLY A 668 33.66 -16.93 -25.79
C GLY A 668 34.62 -15.75 -25.82
N ARG A 669 34.50 -14.90 -26.84
CA ARG A 669 35.28 -13.66 -26.91
C ARG A 669 34.45 -12.49 -26.43
N LEU A 670 35.04 -11.62 -25.63
CA LEU A 670 34.43 -10.36 -25.23
C LEU A 670 34.54 -9.34 -26.37
N ALA A 671 33.38 -8.86 -26.83
CA ALA A 671 33.25 -7.94 -27.96
C ALA A 671 32.01 -7.05 -27.82
N GLU A 672 32.03 -5.90 -28.50
CA GLU A 672 30.85 -5.05 -28.62
C GLU A 672 29.83 -5.65 -29.58
N GLY A 673 28.60 -5.86 -29.11
CA GLY A 673 27.53 -6.54 -29.85
C GLY A 673 26.54 -7.20 -28.90
N SER A 674 25.69 -8.07 -29.43
CA SER A 674 24.66 -8.77 -28.66
C SER A 674 24.95 -10.26 -28.56
N TYR A 675 24.88 -10.81 -27.35
CA TYR A 675 24.98 -12.23 -27.06
C TYR A 675 23.58 -12.81 -26.90
N VAL A 676 23.27 -13.82 -27.70
CA VAL A 676 21.96 -14.47 -27.78
C VAL A 676 22.06 -15.82 -27.09
N VAL A 677 21.26 -16.05 -26.04
CA VAL A 677 21.29 -17.31 -25.27
C VAL A 677 19.94 -18.00 -25.37
N ILE A 678 19.91 -19.12 -26.09
CA ILE A 678 18.71 -19.92 -26.37
C ILE A 678 18.69 -21.14 -25.45
N GLN A 679 17.61 -21.33 -24.69
CA GLN A 679 17.36 -22.55 -23.92
C GLN A 679 17.00 -23.68 -24.87
N TYR A 680 17.90 -24.66 -25.02
CA TYR A 680 17.86 -25.60 -26.13
C TYR A 680 17.80 -27.05 -25.66
N PRO A 681 16.97 -27.92 -26.27
CA PRO A 681 16.91 -29.33 -25.93
C PRO A 681 17.96 -30.15 -26.70
N GLY A 682 19.26 -29.98 -26.40
CA GLY A 682 20.36 -30.61 -27.15
C GLY A 682 20.28 -32.13 -27.26
N SER A 683 19.72 -32.82 -26.27
CA SER A 683 19.50 -34.27 -26.30
C SER A 683 18.43 -34.73 -27.29
N LYS A 684 17.51 -33.84 -27.69
CA LYS A 684 16.44 -34.13 -28.67
C LYS A 684 16.75 -33.59 -30.05
N ILE A 685 17.52 -32.50 -30.14
CA ILE A 685 17.88 -31.87 -31.40
C ILE A 685 19.41 -31.69 -31.41
N PRO A 686 20.19 -32.73 -31.76
CA PRO A 686 21.65 -32.67 -31.68
C PRO A 686 22.28 -31.77 -32.77
N ASP A 687 21.59 -31.60 -33.91
CA ASP A 687 22.15 -30.96 -35.11
C ASP A 687 21.80 -29.46 -35.22
N TRP A 688 22.12 -28.68 -34.17
CA TRP A 688 21.91 -27.23 -34.24
C TRP A 688 22.82 -26.57 -35.29
N SER A 689 22.23 -25.71 -36.12
CA SER A 689 23.00 -24.80 -36.99
C SER A 689 22.53 -23.36 -36.81
N TRP A 690 23.48 -22.48 -36.49
CA TRP A 690 23.23 -21.04 -36.43
C TRP A 690 22.82 -20.44 -37.77
N ASP A 691 23.16 -21.10 -38.89
CA ASP A 691 22.74 -20.64 -40.22
C ASP A 691 21.22 -20.79 -40.43
N SER A 692 20.55 -21.61 -39.63
CA SER A 692 19.11 -21.87 -39.75
C SER A 692 18.22 -20.76 -39.17
N VAL A 693 18.79 -19.83 -38.40
CA VAL A 693 18.07 -18.76 -37.70
C VAL A 693 18.65 -17.39 -38.00
N ALA A 694 17.80 -16.37 -37.89
CA ALA A 694 18.21 -14.97 -37.98
C ALA A 694 17.46 -14.12 -36.95
N TYR A 695 18.06 -12.98 -36.59
CA TYR A 695 17.40 -11.95 -35.81
C TYR A 695 16.72 -10.95 -36.74
N ASP A 696 15.40 -10.80 -36.62
CA ASP A 696 14.63 -9.84 -37.40
C ASP A 696 14.55 -8.50 -36.66
N MET A 697 15.02 -7.43 -37.28
CA MET A 697 14.97 -6.09 -36.67
C MET A 697 13.54 -5.52 -36.60
N GLU A 698 12.66 -5.89 -37.55
CA GLU A 698 11.29 -5.37 -37.60
C GLU A 698 10.44 -5.93 -36.45
N SER A 699 10.44 -7.25 -36.29
CA SER A 699 9.74 -7.91 -35.18
C SER A 699 10.57 -7.99 -33.90
N ALA A 700 11.86 -7.66 -33.98
CA ALA A 700 12.86 -7.77 -32.92
C ALA A 700 12.89 -9.15 -32.25
N ARG A 701 12.78 -10.20 -33.07
CA ARG A 701 12.66 -11.62 -32.68
C ARG A 701 13.59 -12.51 -33.49
N ILE A 702 13.95 -13.64 -32.89
CA ILE A 702 14.60 -14.75 -33.60
C ILE A 702 13.54 -15.50 -34.41
N HIS A 703 13.85 -15.84 -35.66
CA HIS A 703 13.01 -16.67 -36.51
C HIS A 703 13.86 -17.68 -37.30
N PHE A 704 13.22 -18.72 -37.81
CA PHE A 704 13.85 -19.64 -38.76
C PHE A 704 13.93 -18.98 -40.14
N LYS A 705 15.10 -19.02 -40.78
CA LYS A 705 15.27 -18.49 -42.14
C LYS A 705 14.42 -19.24 -43.17
N ALA A 706 14.22 -20.54 -42.96
CA ALA A 706 13.44 -21.39 -43.87
C ALA A 706 11.93 -21.05 -43.86
N ASP A 707 11.41 -20.56 -42.73
CA ASP A 707 10.01 -20.15 -42.60
C ASP A 707 9.86 -19.12 -41.46
N LYS A 708 9.76 -17.84 -41.83
CA LYS A 708 9.58 -16.72 -40.89
C LYS A 708 8.22 -16.76 -40.17
N LYS A 709 7.21 -17.46 -40.71
CA LYS A 709 5.89 -17.56 -40.08
C LYS A 709 5.85 -18.60 -38.97
N LYS A 710 6.80 -19.53 -38.97
CA LYS A 710 6.92 -20.54 -37.93
C LYS A 710 7.40 -19.90 -36.63
N PRO A 711 6.66 -20.05 -35.52
CA PRO A 711 7.08 -19.47 -34.25
C PRO A 711 8.39 -20.09 -33.77
N PHE A 712 9.24 -19.26 -33.16
CA PHE A 712 10.47 -19.73 -32.54
C PHE A 712 10.15 -20.42 -31.21
N PRO A 713 10.49 -21.71 -31.02
CA PRO A 713 9.90 -22.54 -29.97
C PRO A 713 10.71 -22.60 -28.68
N PHE A 714 11.76 -21.78 -28.56
CA PHE A 714 12.69 -21.82 -27.44
C PHE A 714 12.70 -20.51 -26.68
N ASN A 715 12.81 -20.59 -25.36
CA ASN A 715 13.05 -19.42 -24.51
C ASN A 715 14.43 -18.84 -24.85
N TYR A 716 14.55 -17.51 -24.87
CA TYR A 716 15.86 -16.90 -25.07
C TYR A 716 16.02 -15.55 -24.37
N VAL A 717 17.27 -15.22 -24.06
CA VAL A 717 17.71 -13.94 -23.52
C VAL A 717 18.72 -13.32 -24.49
N ILE A 718 18.62 -12.01 -24.73
CA ILE A 718 19.61 -11.25 -25.50
C ILE A 718 20.21 -10.18 -24.60
N LEU A 719 21.53 -10.20 -24.46
CA LEU A 719 22.31 -9.22 -23.70
C LEU A 719 23.23 -8.46 -24.65
N SER A 720 23.35 -7.14 -24.53
CA SER A 720 24.30 -6.38 -25.33
C SER A 720 25.41 -5.76 -24.49
N ILE A 721 26.58 -5.68 -25.11
CA ILE A 721 27.81 -5.08 -24.56
C ILE A 721 28.23 -3.95 -25.50
N SER A 722 28.56 -2.79 -24.92
CA SER A 722 29.15 -1.66 -25.64
C SER A 722 30.19 -0.97 -24.76
N ALA A 723 31.19 -0.35 -25.39
CA ALA A 723 32.16 0.49 -24.68
C ALA A 723 31.48 1.79 -24.17
N MET A 724 31.94 2.33 -23.04
CA MET A 724 31.60 3.68 -22.62
C MET A 724 32.45 4.69 -23.41
N GLU A 725 31.81 5.67 -24.04
CA GLU A 725 32.51 6.81 -24.66
C GLU A 725 33.14 7.68 -23.56
N ALA A 726 34.36 8.20 -23.80
CA ALA A 726 34.95 9.19 -22.90
C ALA A 726 34.11 10.48 -22.97
N PRO A 727 33.81 11.14 -21.84
CA PRO A 727 33.07 12.41 -21.89
C PRO A 727 33.86 13.44 -22.70
N ASP A 728 33.22 14.07 -23.68
CA ASP A 728 33.78 15.21 -24.41
C ASP A 728 34.13 16.32 -23.40
N GLU A 729 35.40 16.74 -23.39
CA GLU A 729 35.83 17.92 -22.63
C GLU A 729 35.30 19.18 -23.34
N THR A 730 34.09 19.63 -22.99
CA THR A 730 33.59 20.97 -23.37
C THR A 730 33.02 21.73 -22.19
#